data_AF-A0A959N6R8-F1
#
_entry.id   AF-A0A959N6R8-F1
#
_cell.length_a   1.000
_cell.length_b   1.000
_cell.length_c   1.000
_cell.angle_alpha   90.00
_cell.angle_beta   90.00
_cell.angle_gamma   90.00
#
_symmetry.space_group_name_H-M   'P 1'
#
loop_
_entity.id
_entity.type
_entity.pdbx_description
1 polymer ?
#
loop_
_entity_poly.entity_id
_entity_poly.type
_entity_poly.pdbx_seq_one_letter_code
_entity_poly.pdbx_strand_id
1 'polypeptide(L)'
;MKKRLLFISVLVITLFIGCEDKNDSPTTPSLGDVEIGTLELSQDGILENTSTGITIKINVASGVEVVDSMLSLITLDASNNSKGEIGKLYDNGDLFNGDDIAGDNIFSGVIDFNESVPGVIKLQAIGNVKTSEGQGSGYSQIAELNIFSDITSGEEKEILNTQDEATDKFAEFLNGNVSNAASAVSQTIQWLQQQPQIEEIVNNGNTSIQIKYKSGLYGGIFFSFKDANGTVFTRGGKSFDQNRKKSKSVSLAYQTRGKTSNKTSLNKTFSIDDLDPKVIGNRRVLIFAPYEAAFAPYNERVSIKNILNSTEYKFAITEYVNQSANVAALNDLTSYGFVVLATHGSLGEEFATGEVVDTNAANYKSLNILRKAGSLSTWDNVTISSAGGVDKKETVYVIRPKFISSLSGKFPNSVILNNSCESTMKDDLFNAFKAKGAKTYFGYSKVVNSDFCMTIADTVTKRLAKDLKNTGETYYDKSDPNDPFAHFEIRGENDIHYTLELMNGDFEFGNLDGWTTDGDGRNISKLSYLSPTGGSYMGIISTGLGYTTSTGKIFQSFRVNENQSTIKFKWNFLSEEFLEFINSSFQDYFKVTIIDKDGNEDVLFNKTIDILASEFGAQKFTGGEDEVPQPGSLKLVSPDIVFDKGDVYMTDWQTYTFDITNYRGKIITIEFSAGDVGDSIYDTAILLDDISVQ
;
A
#
# COMPACT_ATOMS: atom_id res chain seq x y z
N MET A 1 -90.93 -5.98 -14.71
CA MET A 1 -90.54 -6.13 -13.29
C MET A 1 -89.21 -5.41 -13.08
N LYS A 2 -89.21 -4.33 -12.27
CA LYS A 2 -88.07 -3.55 -11.68
C LYS A 2 -86.84 -3.22 -12.57
N LYS A 3 -86.68 -1.94 -12.99
CA LYS A 3 -85.70 -0.91 -12.51
C LYS A 3 -84.24 -1.18 -12.98
N ARG A 4 -83.43 -0.25 -13.51
CA ARG A 4 -83.42 1.23 -13.47
C ARG A 4 -82.39 1.80 -14.47
N LEU A 5 -82.80 2.91 -15.10
CA LEU A 5 -82.09 4.07 -15.68
C LEU A 5 -80.57 4.04 -15.95
N LEU A 6 -80.23 4.35 -17.22
CA LEU A 6 -79.00 5.00 -17.68
C LEU A 6 -79.39 6.41 -18.21
N PHE A 7 -78.75 7.48 -17.73
CA PHE A 7 -78.89 8.88 -18.19
C PHE A 7 -77.45 9.40 -18.43
N ILE A 8 -77.02 9.56 -19.70
CA ILE A 8 -76.87 10.81 -20.47
C ILE A 8 -75.87 11.82 -19.89
N SER A 9 -74.83 12.16 -20.68
CA SER A 9 -74.45 13.55 -21.01
C SER A 9 -73.52 13.55 -22.23
N VAL A 10 -74.04 13.82 -23.44
CA VAL A 10 -73.97 15.10 -24.19
C VAL A 10 -72.57 15.43 -24.71
N LEU A 11 -72.44 15.22 -26.02
CA LEU A 11 -71.35 15.58 -26.92
C LEU A 11 -71.44 17.08 -27.26
N VAL A 12 -70.36 17.84 -27.05
CA VAL A 12 -70.19 19.18 -27.61
C VAL A 12 -68.85 19.22 -28.35
N ILE A 13 -68.94 19.53 -29.65
CA ILE A 13 -67.82 19.73 -30.57
C ILE A 13 -67.49 21.22 -30.56
N THR A 14 -66.22 21.58 -30.34
CA THR A 14 -65.63 22.84 -30.80
C THR A 14 -64.17 22.62 -31.22
N LEU A 15 -63.85 23.10 -32.42
CA LEU A 15 -62.56 23.08 -33.09
C LEU A 15 -61.46 23.84 -32.32
N PHE A 16 -60.23 23.29 -32.29
CA PHE A 16 -59.00 24.09 -32.27
C PHE A 16 -57.87 23.42 -33.07
N ILE A 17 -57.44 24.19 -34.08
CA ILE A 17 -56.13 24.31 -34.75
C ILE A 17 -55.01 23.41 -34.18
N GLY A 18 -54.42 22.58 -35.05
CA GLY A 18 -53.26 21.74 -34.73
C GLY A 18 -51.98 22.55 -34.52
N CYS A 19 -51.40 22.42 -33.33
CA CYS A 19 -50.01 22.79 -33.04
C CYS A 19 -49.07 21.67 -33.51
N GLU A 20 -47.89 22.08 -33.99
CA GLU A 20 -46.75 21.23 -34.35
C GLU A 20 -46.38 20.24 -33.23
N ASP A 21 -46.11 18.99 -33.62
CA ASP A 21 -45.52 17.97 -32.76
C ASP A 21 -44.13 18.41 -32.30
N LYS A 22 -44.04 18.93 -31.07
CA LYS A 22 -42.78 18.96 -30.34
C LYS A 22 -42.50 17.57 -29.80
N ASN A 23 -41.57 16.88 -30.45
CA ASN A 23 -40.80 15.80 -29.85
C ASN A 23 -39.94 16.36 -28.71
N ASP A 24 -40.56 16.68 -27.57
CA ASP A 24 -39.83 16.89 -26.33
C ASP A 24 -39.69 15.53 -25.63
N SER A 25 -38.74 14.72 -26.09
CA SER A 25 -38.13 13.72 -25.21
C SER A 25 -37.54 14.48 -24.03
N PRO A 26 -37.75 14.06 -22.77
CA PRO A 26 -37.17 14.77 -21.63
C PRO A 26 -35.65 14.78 -21.78
N THR A 27 -35.07 15.94 -22.07
CA THR A 27 -33.63 16.15 -22.00
C THR A 27 -33.20 15.94 -20.56
N THR A 28 -32.42 14.89 -20.34
CA THR A 28 -31.69 14.63 -19.09
C THR A 28 -30.96 15.91 -18.69
N PRO A 29 -31.01 16.35 -17.42
CA PRO A 29 -30.27 17.54 -16.98
C PRO A 29 -28.79 17.41 -17.35
N SER A 30 -28.25 18.42 -18.04
CA SER A 30 -26.80 18.54 -18.24
C SER A 30 -26.18 18.88 -16.89
N LEU A 31 -25.40 17.95 -16.35
CA LEU A 31 -24.54 18.25 -15.22
C LEU A 31 -23.40 19.16 -15.68
N GLY A 32 -22.89 19.97 -14.75
CA GLY A 32 -21.59 20.63 -14.92
C GLY A 32 -20.45 19.60 -14.83
N ASP A 33 -19.22 20.09 -14.79
CA ASP A 33 -18.04 19.24 -14.69
C ASP A 33 -18.05 18.45 -13.37
N VAL A 34 -17.77 17.14 -13.43
CA VAL A 34 -17.75 16.20 -12.30
C VAL A 34 -16.32 15.71 -12.07
N GLU A 35 -15.81 15.81 -10.84
CA GLU A 35 -14.54 15.18 -10.48
C GLU A 35 -14.72 13.66 -10.34
N ILE A 36 -13.98 12.86 -11.13
CA ILE A 36 -14.21 11.41 -11.24
C ILE A 36 -13.19 10.56 -10.48
N GLY A 37 -12.06 11.15 -10.05
CA GLY A 37 -11.02 10.44 -9.31
C GLY A 37 -9.66 11.14 -9.35
N THR A 38 -8.66 10.47 -8.78
CA THR A 38 -7.26 10.92 -8.77
C THR A 38 -6.44 10.02 -9.69
N LEU A 39 -5.58 10.61 -10.52
CA LEU A 39 -4.64 9.84 -11.33
C LEU A 39 -3.51 9.29 -10.46
N GLU A 40 -3.23 8.01 -10.63
CA GLU A 40 -2.10 7.31 -10.06
C GLU A 40 -1.08 7.05 -11.17
N LEU A 41 0.16 7.47 -10.96
CA LEU A 41 1.26 7.23 -11.88
C LEU A 41 2.15 6.13 -11.31
N SER A 42 2.61 5.19 -12.14
CA SER A 42 3.55 4.14 -11.71
C SER A 42 4.87 4.70 -11.16
N GLN A 43 5.24 5.92 -11.53
CA GLN A 43 6.32 6.71 -10.97
C GLN A 43 6.06 8.22 -11.16
N ASP A 44 6.57 9.04 -10.26
CA ASP A 44 6.34 10.49 -10.21
C ASP A 44 7.33 11.32 -11.05
N GLY A 45 8.25 10.64 -11.76
CA GLY A 45 9.14 11.29 -12.70
C GLY A 45 9.87 10.36 -13.67
N ILE A 46 10.53 10.96 -14.66
CA ILE A 46 11.31 10.32 -15.71
C ILE A 46 12.64 11.05 -15.91
N LEU A 47 13.56 10.43 -16.65
CA LEU A 47 14.77 11.09 -17.13
C LEU A 47 14.55 11.70 -18.51
N GLU A 48 15.12 12.87 -18.75
CA GLU A 48 15.15 13.47 -20.07
C GLU A 48 15.88 12.57 -21.09
N ASN A 49 15.50 12.70 -22.36
CA ASN A 49 16.05 11.94 -23.49
C ASN A 49 15.99 10.41 -23.31
N THR A 50 15.08 9.94 -22.44
CA THR A 50 14.84 8.52 -22.17
C THR A 50 13.37 8.23 -22.35
N SER A 51 13.03 7.46 -23.38
CA SER A 51 11.65 6.97 -23.57
C SER A 51 11.28 6.10 -22.38
N THR A 52 10.26 6.51 -21.64
CA THR A 52 9.80 5.81 -20.43
C THR A 52 8.30 5.62 -20.51
N GLY A 53 7.85 4.37 -20.48
CA GLY A 53 6.44 4.02 -20.37
C GLY A 53 5.95 4.20 -18.94
N ILE A 54 4.92 5.03 -18.76
CA ILE A 54 4.27 5.27 -17.47
C ILE A 54 2.90 4.64 -17.51
N THR A 55 2.65 3.71 -16.59
CA THR A 55 1.29 3.21 -16.36
C THR A 55 0.54 4.26 -15.55
N ILE A 56 -0.58 4.69 -16.09
CA ILE A 56 -1.45 5.71 -15.50
C ILE A 56 -2.78 5.03 -15.21
N LYS A 57 -3.20 5.05 -13.95
CA LYS A 57 -4.47 4.47 -13.51
C LYS A 57 -5.37 5.54 -12.90
N ILE A 58 -6.68 5.35 -12.99
CA ILE A 58 -7.67 6.12 -12.24
C ILE A 58 -8.79 5.19 -11.80
N ASN A 59 -9.03 5.13 -10.50
CA ASN A 59 -10.22 4.50 -9.95
C ASN A 59 -11.37 5.52 -10.04
N VAL A 60 -12.33 5.24 -10.92
CA VAL A 60 -13.54 6.05 -11.08
C VAL A 60 -14.54 5.66 -9.99
N ALA A 61 -15.00 6.66 -9.24
CA ALA A 61 -15.89 6.43 -8.11
C ALA A 61 -17.15 5.61 -8.50
N SER A 62 -17.53 4.65 -7.66
CA SER A 62 -18.78 3.89 -7.85
C SER A 62 -19.98 4.83 -8.02
N GLY A 63 -20.86 4.49 -8.97
CA GLY A 63 -22.01 5.30 -9.35
C GLY A 63 -21.74 6.34 -10.45
N VAL A 64 -20.49 6.45 -10.91
CA VAL A 64 -20.10 7.21 -12.11
C VAL A 64 -19.86 6.23 -13.26
N GLU A 65 -20.67 6.32 -14.31
CA GLU A 65 -20.53 5.54 -15.53
C GLU A 65 -19.78 6.35 -16.59
N VAL A 66 -18.64 5.85 -17.08
CA VAL A 66 -17.94 6.44 -18.22
C VAL A 66 -18.64 6.01 -19.50
N VAL A 67 -19.28 6.96 -20.19
CA VAL A 67 -20.22 6.71 -21.30
C VAL A 67 -19.53 6.05 -22.50
N ASP A 68 -18.29 6.46 -22.78
CA ASP A 68 -17.53 6.00 -23.94
C ASP A 68 -16.62 4.80 -23.62
N SER A 69 -16.70 4.25 -22.40
CA SER A 69 -15.81 3.18 -21.89
C SER A 69 -14.31 3.48 -22.04
N MET A 70 -13.95 4.76 -22.19
CA MET A 70 -12.58 5.24 -22.25
C MET A 70 -12.49 6.65 -21.69
N LEU A 71 -11.34 6.98 -21.09
CA LEU A 71 -10.99 8.34 -20.70
C LEU A 71 -9.85 8.84 -21.60
N SER A 72 -9.91 10.10 -22.00
CA SER A 72 -8.82 10.75 -22.74
C SER A 72 -7.84 11.36 -21.74
N LEU A 73 -6.57 11.02 -21.86
CA LEU A 73 -5.51 11.64 -21.08
C LEU A 73 -4.97 12.85 -21.82
N ILE A 74 -5.02 14.02 -21.17
CA ILE A 74 -4.56 15.29 -21.73
C ILE A 74 -3.38 15.86 -20.94
N THR A 75 -2.59 16.70 -21.62
CA THR A 75 -1.61 17.56 -20.94
C THR A 75 -2.16 18.95 -20.74
N LEU A 76 -1.71 19.63 -19.69
CA LEU A 76 -2.13 21.00 -19.36
C LEU A 76 -0.97 21.99 -19.46
N ASP A 77 -1.28 23.24 -19.79
CA ASP A 77 -0.35 24.36 -19.72
C ASP A 77 -0.20 24.91 -18.28
N ALA A 78 0.64 25.95 -18.11
CA ALA A 78 0.86 26.57 -16.80
C ALA A 78 -0.41 27.20 -16.20
N SER A 79 -1.39 27.57 -17.04
CA SER A 79 -2.69 28.13 -16.65
C SER A 79 -3.78 27.06 -16.54
N ASN A 80 -3.41 25.77 -16.57
CA ASN A 80 -4.29 24.60 -16.54
C ASN A 80 -5.26 24.50 -17.74
N ASN A 81 -4.92 25.08 -18.90
CA ASN A 81 -5.67 24.85 -20.13
C ASN A 81 -5.15 23.59 -20.83
N SER A 82 -6.04 22.84 -21.49
CA SER A 82 -5.66 21.68 -22.29
C SER A 82 -4.70 22.05 -23.42
N LYS A 83 -3.58 21.32 -23.52
CA LYS A 83 -2.62 21.36 -24.62
C LYS A 83 -2.88 20.27 -25.68
N GLY A 84 -3.77 19.34 -25.40
CA GLY A 84 -4.11 18.23 -26.29
C GLY A 84 -4.08 16.86 -25.59
N GLU A 85 -4.74 15.90 -26.23
CA GLU A 85 -4.74 14.47 -25.86
C GLU A 85 -3.39 13.83 -26.19
N ILE A 86 -2.88 13.05 -25.26
CA ILE A 86 -1.62 12.30 -25.39
C ILE A 86 -1.82 10.79 -25.33
N GLY A 87 -3.02 10.33 -24.97
CA GLY A 87 -3.34 8.92 -24.85
C GLY A 87 -4.72 8.68 -24.27
N LYS A 88 -5.03 7.42 -24.01
CA LYS A 88 -6.32 6.97 -23.49
C LYS A 88 -6.14 5.98 -22.36
N LEU A 89 -7.11 5.96 -21.44
CA LEU A 89 -7.22 5.01 -20.36
C LEU A 89 -8.45 4.13 -20.60
N TYR A 90 -8.32 2.83 -20.36
CA TYR A 90 -9.32 1.80 -20.66
C TYR A 90 -9.60 0.95 -19.42
N ASP A 91 -10.83 0.43 -19.35
CA ASP A 91 -11.32 -0.49 -18.33
C ASP A 91 -11.84 -1.75 -19.06
N ASN A 92 -10.92 -2.48 -19.69
CA ASN A 92 -11.16 -3.55 -20.66
C ASN A 92 -10.43 -4.87 -20.37
N GLY A 93 -9.69 -4.98 -19.27
CA GLY A 93 -8.92 -6.16 -18.85
C GLY A 93 -7.73 -6.47 -19.74
N ASP A 94 -7.19 -5.49 -20.47
CA ASP A 94 -6.04 -5.69 -21.35
C ASP A 94 -4.72 -5.29 -20.67
N LEU A 95 -3.95 -6.30 -20.23
CA LEU A 95 -2.65 -6.12 -19.58
C LEU A 95 -1.65 -5.29 -20.40
N PHE A 96 -1.78 -5.21 -21.73
CA PHE A 96 -0.90 -4.37 -22.56
C PHE A 96 -1.09 -2.89 -22.30
N ASN A 97 -2.28 -2.46 -21.89
CA ASN A 97 -2.53 -1.08 -21.47
C ASN A 97 -2.45 -0.92 -19.93
N GLY A 98 -2.15 -1.99 -19.20
CA GLY A 98 -2.00 -2.01 -17.75
C GLY A 98 -3.31 -2.17 -16.99
N ASP A 99 -4.39 -2.54 -17.68
CA ASP A 99 -5.67 -2.84 -17.07
C ASP A 99 -5.82 -4.35 -16.82
N ASP A 100 -6.08 -4.72 -15.56
CA ASP A 100 -5.99 -6.11 -15.12
C ASP A 100 -7.38 -6.80 -15.09
N ILE A 101 -8.45 -6.02 -14.90
CA ILE A 101 -9.81 -6.56 -14.72
C ILE A 101 -10.78 -5.70 -15.51
N ALA A 102 -11.38 -6.29 -16.54
CA ALA A 102 -12.38 -5.59 -17.34
C ALA A 102 -13.56 -5.15 -16.49
N GLY A 103 -13.87 -3.87 -16.56
CA GLY A 103 -15.01 -3.28 -15.89
C GLY A 103 -14.78 -2.92 -14.42
N ASP A 104 -13.64 -3.13 -13.76
CA ASP A 104 -13.60 -2.85 -12.32
C ASP A 104 -13.66 -1.35 -11.93
N ASN A 105 -13.90 -0.46 -12.91
CA ASN A 105 -13.87 1.00 -12.86
C ASN A 105 -12.45 1.56 -12.65
N ILE A 106 -11.40 0.75 -12.84
CA ILE A 106 -10.01 1.19 -12.86
C ILE A 106 -9.58 1.37 -14.31
N PHE A 107 -9.60 2.62 -14.78
CA PHE A 107 -9.16 2.92 -16.13
C PHE A 107 -7.64 3.06 -16.16
N SER A 108 -6.97 2.27 -17.02
CA SER A 108 -5.52 2.20 -17.11
C SER A 108 -5.00 2.47 -18.53
N GLY A 109 -3.80 3.02 -18.64
CA GLY A 109 -3.08 3.19 -19.91
C GLY A 109 -1.58 3.30 -19.71
N VAL A 110 -0.80 2.73 -20.64
CA VAL A 110 0.67 2.87 -20.67
C VAL A 110 1.04 3.93 -21.70
N ILE A 111 1.59 5.05 -21.25
CA ILE A 111 1.95 6.20 -22.08
C ILE A 111 3.47 6.40 -22.08
N ASP A 112 4.06 6.41 -23.28
CA ASP A 112 5.48 6.69 -23.44
C ASP A 112 5.76 8.20 -23.42
N PHE A 113 6.63 8.62 -22.51
CA PHE A 113 7.15 9.98 -22.45
C PHE A 113 8.62 10.01 -22.86
N ASN A 114 9.00 10.99 -23.68
CA ASN A 114 10.39 11.20 -24.11
C ASN A 114 10.68 12.70 -24.25
N GLU A 115 10.83 13.36 -23.11
CA GLU A 115 11.03 14.80 -23.02
C GLU A 115 12.52 15.14 -23.07
N SER A 116 12.90 16.21 -23.78
CA SER A 116 14.31 16.58 -23.97
C SER A 116 14.79 17.69 -23.02
N VAL A 117 13.93 18.16 -22.11
CA VAL A 117 14.22 19.28 -21.21
C VAL A 117 13.63 18.97 -19.83
N PRO A 118 14.33 19.29 -18.72
CA PRO A 118 13.79 19.12 -17.39
C PRO A 118 12.58 20.05 -17.15
N GLY A 119 11.61 19.59 -16.37
CA GLY A 119 10.36 20.31 -16.18
C GLY A 119 9.29 19.48 -15.51
N VAL A 120 8.04 19.92 -15.63
CA VAL A 120 6.86 19.23 -15.09
C VAL A 120 5.80 19.15 -16.18
N ILE A 121 5.26 17.95 -16.40
CA ILE A 121 4.07 17.73 -17.21
C ILE A 121 2.88 17.61 -16.28
N LYS A 122 1.84 18.42 -16.51
CA LYS A 122 0.55 18.31 -15.84
C LYS A 122 -0.37 17.43 -16.65
N LEU A 123 -0.95 16.41 -16.01
CA LEU A 123 -1.79 15.38 -16.61
C LEU A 123 -3.20 15.45 -16.02
N GLN A 124 -4.21 15.24 -16.86
CA GLN A 124 -5.60 15.12 -16.44
C GLN A 124 -6.32 14.12 -17.34
N ALA A 125 -7.15 13.24 -16.76
CA ALA A 125 -8.06 12.40 -17.52
C ALA A 125 -9.41 13.10 -17.64
N ILE A 126 -10.01 13.04 -18.83
CA ILE A 126 -11.33 13.63 -19.12
C ILE A 126 -12.20 12.63 -19.90
N GLY A 127 -13.51 12.72 -19.75
CA GLY A 127 -14.45 11.89 -20.51
C GLY A 127 -15.90 12.27 -20.27
N ASN A 128 -16.82 11.70 -21.06
CA ASN A 128 -18.25 11.85 -20.79
C ASN A 128 -18.65 10.89 -19.68
N VAL A 129 -19.36 11.40 -18.68
CA VAL A 129 -19.82 10.58 -17.55
C VAL A 129 -21.30 10.74 -17.29
N LYS A 130 -21.89 9.69 -16.73
CA LYS A 130 -23.28 9.64 -16.30
C LYS A 130 -23.33 9.26 -14.83
N THR A 131 -24.11 10.00 -14.07
CA THR A 131 -24.37 9.77 -12.65
C THR A 131 -25.87 9.64 -12.41
N SER A 132 -26.28 9.42 -11.16
CA SER A 132 -27.69 9.45 -10.77
C SER A 132 -28.36 10.82 -11.01
N GLU A 133 -27.58 11.90 -11.16
CA GLU A 133 -28.07 13.26 -11.34
C GLU A 133 -28.19 13.69 -12.81
N GLY A 134 -27.64 12.93 -13.76
CA GLY A 134 -27.64 13.26 -15.19
C GLY A 134 -26.37 12.83 -15.92
N GLN A 135 -26.13 13.42 -17.09
CA GLN A 135 -24.92 13.22 -17.89
C GLN A 135 -24.15 14.54 -18.01
N GLY A 136 -22.83 14.48 -17.99
CA GLY A 136 -21.95 15.65 -18.08
C GLY A 136 -20.51 15.27 -18.42
N SER A 137 -19.60 16.23 -18.25
CA SER A 137 -18.15 16.02 -18.43
C SER A 137 -17.52 15.59 -17.12
N GLY A 138 -16.70 14.55 -17.15
CA GLY A 138 -15.89 14.08 -16.03
C GLY A 138 -14.43 14.52 -16.18
N TYR A 139 -13.77 14.85 -15.07
CA TYR A 139 -12.35 15.19 -15.02
C TYR A 139 -11.66 14.59 -13.79
N SER A 140 -10.40 14.20 -13.91
CA SER A 140 -9.58 13.79 -12.77
C SER A 140 -8.96 15.00 -12.06
N GLN A 141 -8.48 14.80 -10.84
CA GLN A 141 -7.46 15.68 -10.27
C GLN A 141 -6.22 15.72 -11.18
N ILE A 142 -5.51 16.86 -11.15
CA ILE A 142 -4.27 17.04 -11.93
C ILE A 142 -3.14 16.26 -11.26
N ALA A 143 -2.50 15.38 -12.02
CA ALA A 143 -1.24 14.74 -11.63
C ALA A 143 -0.05 15.47 -12.26
N GLU A 144 1.10 15.44 -11.58
CA GLU A 144 2.34 16.06 -12.05
C GLU A 144 3.41 14.98 -12.28
N LEU A 145 3.93 14.90 -13.50
CA LEU A 145 5.06 14.05 -13.86
C LEU A 145 6.32 14.92 -14.00
N ASN A 146 7.33 14.65 -13.19
CA ASN A 146 8.58 15.41 -13.19
C ASN A 146 9.56 14.87 -14.24
N ILE A 147 10.21 15.75 -14.98
CA ILE A 147 11.27 15.41 -15.92
C ILE A 147 12.59 15.86 -15.30
N PHE A 148 13.48 14.91 -15.04
CA PHE A 148 14.78 15.17 -14.43
C PHE A 148 15.89 15.03 -15.46
N SER A 149 16.95 15.83 -15.32
CA SER A 149 18.22 15.52 -15.97
C SER A 149 18.82 14.25 -15.36
N ASP A 150 19.46 13.41 -16.16
CA ASP A 150 20.20 12.25 -15.62
C ASP A 150 21.34 12.68 -14.68
N ILE A 151 21.76 11.76 -13.81
CA ILE A 151 22.97 11.93 -13.01
C ILE A 151 24.16 11.65 -13.93
N THR A 152 24.95 12.68 -14.20
CA THR A 152 26.16 12.53 -15.01
C THR A 152 27.21 11.69 -14.27
N SER A 153 28.07 10.98 -15.01
CA SER A 153 29.20 10.26 -14.39
C SER A 153 30.14 11.18 -13.60
N GLY A 154 30.18 12.47 -13.94
CA GLY A 154 30.91 13.49 -13.19
C GLY A 154 30.29 13.78 -11.83
N GLU A 155 28.97 14.03 -11.78
CA GLU A 155 28.23 14.22 -10.52
C GLU A 155 28.31 12.98 -9.62
N GLU A 156 28.16 11.79 -10.18
CA GLU A 156 28.22 10.55 -9.39
C GLU A 156 29.60 10.35 -8.76
N LYS A 157 30.65 10.50 -9.57
CA LYS A 157 32.03 10.40 -9.09
C LYS A 157 32.33 11.48 -8.05
N GLU A 158 31.83 12.69 -8.25
CA GLU A 158 32.00 13.79 -7.31
C GLU A 158 31.39 13.43 -5.94
N ILE A 159 30.16 12.92 -5.90
CA ILE A 159 29.49 12.54 -4.65
C ILE A 159 30.24 11.41 -3.95
N LEU A 160 30.46 10.29 -4.65
CA LEU A 160 31.09 9.11 -4.05
C LEU A 160 32.51 9.46 -3.58
N ASN A 161 33.32 10.12 -4.40
CA ASN A 161 34.67 10.53 -3.99
C ASN A 161 34.67 11.50 -2.80
N THR A 162 33.71 12.42 -2.72
CA THR A 162 33.64 13.37 -1.60
C THR A 162 33.39 12.64 -0.27
N GLN A 163 32.50 11.65 -0.27
CA GLN A 163 32.19 10.87 0.93
C GLN A 163 33.35 9.95 1.31
N ASP A 164 33.98 9.34 0.30
CA ASP A 164 35.17 8.52 0.45
C ASP A 164 36.30 9.32 1.12
N GLU A 165 36.63 10.49 0.56
CA GLU A 165 37.66 11.38 1.08
C GLU A 165 37.29 11.92 2.47
N ALA A 166 36.02 12.19 2.73
CA ALA A 166 35.54 12.60 4.05
C ALA A 166 35.74 11.49 5.09
N THR A 167 35.51 10.24 4.72
CA THR A 167 35.74 9.07 5.57
C THR A 167 37.24 8.90 5.86
N ASP A 168 38.10 9.10 4.86
CA ASP A 168 39.56 9.08 5.05
C ASP A 168 40.03 10.21 5.96
N LYS A 169 39.50 11.43 5.77
CA LYS A 169 39.77 12.59 6.65
C LYS A 169 39.30 12.33 8.07
N PHE A 170 38.13 11.73 8.24
CA PHE A 170 37.66 11.32 9.56
C PHE A 170 38.64 10.34 10.22
N ALA A 171 39.13 9.33 9.51
CA ALA A 171 40.11 8.38 10.04
C ALA A 171 41.44 9.06 10.40
N GLU A 172 41.92 10.00 9.58
CA GLU A 172 43.09 10.83 9.85
C GLU A 172 42.92 11.64 11.15
N PHE A 173 41.79 12.34 11.29
CA PHE A 173 41.50 13.15 12.48
C PHE A 173 41.20 12.32 13.73
N LEU A 174 40.68 11.10 13.56
CA LEU A 174 40.53 10.13 14.65
C LEU A 174 41.89 9.71 15.21
N ASN A 175 42.89 9.56 14.32
CA ASN A 175 44.27 9.23 14.64
C ASN A 175 44.40 7.98 15.54
N GLY A 176 43.59 6.95 15.25
CA GLY A 176 43.57 5.69 16.01
C GLY A 176 43.09 5.82 17.46
N ASN A 177 42.50 6.95 17.87
CA ASN A 177 42.01 7.15 19.23
C ASN A 177 40.52 7.48 19.20
N VAL A 178 39.69 6.51 19.63
CA VAL A 178 38.23 6.64 19.69
C VAL A 178 37.75 7.84 20.51
N SER A 179 38.54 8.33 21.46
CA SER A 179 38.22 9.53 22.26
C SER A 179 38.23 10.81 21.42
N ASN A 180 38.93 10.83 20.28
CA ASN A 180 39.02 11.98 19.38
C ASN A 180 37.84 12.11 18.43
N ALA A 181 36.92 11.15 18.41
CA ALA A 181 35.95 11.08 17.34
C ALA A 181 34.96 12.28 17.31
N ALA A 182 34.64 12.91 18.45
CA ALA A 182 33.90 14.18 18.45
C ALA A 182 34.63 15.27 17.64
N SER A 183 35.92 15.44 17.92
CA SER A 183 36.77 16.39 17.21
C SER A 183 36.99 15.97 15.76
N ALA A 184 37.09 14.67 15.48
CA ALA A 184 37.28 14.14 14.15
C ALA A 184 36.06 14.43 13.26
N VAL A 185 34.83 14.22 13.75
CA VAL A 185 33.62 14.62 13.01
C VAL A 185 33.61 16.13 12.78
N SER A 186 33.90 16.93 13.80
CA SER A 186 33.91 18.39 13.68
C SER A 186 34.94 18.89 12.65
N GLN A 187 36.13 18.30 12.61
CA GLN A 187 37.18 18.62 11.64
C GLN A 187 36.82 18.12 10.23
N THR A 188 36.18 16.96 10.12
CA THR A 188 35.66 16.43 8.85
C THR A 188 34.61 17.37 8.27
N ILE A 189 33.70 17.89 9.09
CA ILE A 189 32.70 18.90 8.67
C ILE A 189 33.39 20.18 8.18
N GLN A 190 34.41 20.68 8.91
CA GLN A 190 35.14 21.87 8.47
C GLN A 190 35.84 21.65 7.13
N TRP A 191 36.37 20.44 6.89
CA TRP A 191 36.96 20.07 5.61
C TRP A 191 35.89 19.98 4.51
N LEU A 192 34.75 19.34 4.78
CA LEU A 192 33.62 19.26 3.86
C LEU A 192 33.12 20.67 3.47
N GLN A 193 32.98 21.58 4.43
CA GLN A 193 32.54 22.98 4.18
C GLN A 193 33.45 23.76 3.21
N GLN A 194 34.69 23.31 3.00
CA GLN A 194 35.64 23.92 2.06
C GLN A 194 35.55 23.33 0.65
N GLN A 195 34.78 22.26 0.46
CA GLN A 195 34.67 21.57 -0.82
C GLN A 195 33.74 22.33 -1.78
N PRO A 196 34.16 22.57 -3.04
CA PRO A 196 33.42 23.42 -3.98
C PRO A 196 32.04 22.88 -4.38
N GLN A 197 31.83 21.56 -4.30
CA GLN A 197 30.60 20.85 -4.66
C GLN A 197 29.52 20.88 -3.58
N ILE A 198 29.87 21.23 -2.35
CA ILE A 198 28.93 21.19 -1.23
C ILE A 198 28.09 22.46 -1.19
N GLU A 199 26.77 22.29 -1.08
CA GLU A 199 25.80 23.37 -0.87
C GLU A 199 25.57 23.58 0.63
N GLU A 200 25.27 22.50 1.34
CA GLU A 200 24.92 22.53 2.76
C GLU A 200 25.41 21.27 3.49
N ILE A 201 25.79 21.43 4.76
CA ILE A 201 26.09 20.32 5.67
C ILE A 201 25.24 20.47 6.92
N VAL A 202 24.50 19.43 7.26
CA VAL A 202 23.78 19.34 8.53
C VAL A 202 24.56 18.41 9.45
N ASN A 203 25.10 18.98 10.53
CA ASN A 203 25.79 18.21 11.57
C ASN A 203 24.79 17.68 12.60
N ASN A 204 24.81 16.37 12.81
CA ASN A 204 23.97 15.70 13.78
C ASN A 204 24.75 15.27 15.03
N GLY A 205 25.42 16.20 15.71
CA GLY A 205 26.06 15.92 17.01
C GLY A 205 26.98 14.70 17.01
N ASN A 206 27.75 14.53 15.93
CA ASN A 206 28.77 13.50 15.72
C ASN A 206 28.25 12.07 15.42
N THR A 207 26.96 11.86 15.15
CA THR A 207 26.38 10.54 14.80
C THR A 207 26.31 10.31 13.30
N SER A 208 26.17 11.40 12.56
CA SER A 208 26.12 11.42 11.12
C SER A 208 26.45 12.81 10.60
N ILE A 209 26.85 12.85 9.34
CA ILE A 209 26.99 14.08 8.56
C ILE A 209 26.04 13.94 7.39
N GLN A 210 25.08 14.85 7.27
CA GLN A 210 24.24 14.96 6.06
C GLN A 210 24.83 16.03 5.14
N ILE A 211 24.82 15.74 3.85
CA ILE A 211 25.42 16.58 2.82
C ILE A 211 24.37 16.84 1.74
N LYS A 212 24.14 18.11 1.45
CA LYS A 212 23.45 18.54 0.24
C LYS A 212 24.48 19.06 -0.75
N TYR A 213 24.52 18.47 -1.94
CA TYR A 213 25.41 18.87 -3.02
C TYR A 213 24.76 19.95 -3.89
N LYS A 214 25.57 20.80 -4.52
CA LYS A 214 25.10 21.83 -5.46
C LYS A 214 24.40 21.26 -6.70
N SER A 215 24.60 19.97 -6.97
CA SER A 215 23.84 19.20 -7.98
C SER A 215 22.37 18.94 -7.57
N GLY A 216 21.99 19.29 -6.35
CA GLY A 216 20.67 19.02 -5.75
C GLY A 216 20.56 17.62 -5.14
N LEU A 217 21.59 16.78 -5.29
CA LEU A 217 21.63 15.43 -4.74
C LEU A 217 21.96 15.47 -3.24
N TYR A 218 21.51 14.43 -2.53
CA TYR A 218 21.71 14.26 -1.10
C TYR A 218 22.63 13.07 -0.83
N GLY A 219 23.52 13.22 0.14
CA GLY A 219 24.33 12.13 0.64
C GLY A 219 24.71 12.32 2.11
N GLY A 220 25.58 11.46 2.61
CA GLY A 220 25.98 11.53 4.00
C GLY A 220 26.88 10.39 4.47
N ILE A 221 27.13 10.39 5.77
CA ILE A 221 27.98 9.41 6.44
C ILE A 221 27.34 9.03 7.78
N PHE A 222 27.18 7.73 8.03
CA PHE A 222 26.82 7.18 9.34
C PHE A 222 28.08 6.77 10.12
N PHE A 223 28.15 7.10 11.41
CA PHE A 223 29.28 6.74 12.28
C PHE A 223 28.88 5.78 13.41
N SER A 224 28.81 4.49 13.14
CA SER A 224 28.47 3.47 14.13
C SER A 224 29.69 2.93 14.88
N PHE A 225 29.48 2.33 16.04
CA PHE A 225 30.55 1.73 16.83
C PHE A 225 30.39 0.22 16.96
N LYS A 226 31.53 -0.45 17.01
CA LYS A 226 31.61 -1.87 17.34
C LYS A 226 32.10 -2.08 18.76
N ASP A 227 31.52 -3.06 19.43
CA ASP A 227 32.11 -3.61 20.65
C ASP A 227 33.36 -4.48 20.32
N ALA A 228 33.96 -5.08 21.35
CA ALA A 228 35.14 -5.95 21.16
C ALA A 228 34.86 -7.22 20.33
N ASN A 229 33.59 -7.60 20.17
CA ASN A 229 33.16 -8.76 19.39
C ASN A 229 32.78 -8.38 17.95
N GLY A 230 32.82 -7.09 17.60
CA GLY A 230 32.45 -6.59 16.28
C GLY A 230 30.97 -6.24 16.11
N THR A 231 30.16 -6.34 17.18
CA THR A 231 28.72 -6.05 17.16
C THR A 231 28.47 -4.54 17.16
N VAL A 232 27.58 -4.09 16.26
CA VAL A 232 27.11 -2.70 16.26
C VAL A 232 25.98 -2.53 17.28
N PHE A 233 26.24 -1.77 18.34
CA PHE A 233 25.34 -1.68 19.49
C PHE A 233 24.35 -0.50 19.43
N THR A 234 24.44 0.39 18.43
CA THR A 234 23.48 1.49 18.22
C THR A 234 22.80 1.42 16.85
N ARG A 235 21.51 1.81 16.78
CA ARG A 235 20.71 1.85 15.53
C ARG A 235 21.06 3.04 14.62
N GLY A 236 22.29 3.51 14.66
CA GLY A 236 22.75 4.75 14.02
C GLY A 236 24.10 5.13 14.59
N GLY A 237 24.60 6.33 14.29
CA GLY A 237 25.87 6.74 14.88
C GLY A 237 25.75 7.14 16.33
N LYS A 238 26.84 7.09 17.10
CA LYS A 238 26.84 7.44 18.53
C LYS A 238 27.33 8.86 18.77
N SER A 239 26.62 9.58 19.64
CA SER A 239 26.94 10.97 20.00
C SER A 239 28.22 10.99 20.84
N PHE A 240 29.13 11.91 20.53
CA PHE A 240 30.41 12.05 21.24
C PHE A 240 30.45 13.28 22.17
N ASP A 241 29.34 14.01 22.29
CA ASP A 241 29.19 15.15 23.20
C ASP A 241 28.01 14.90 24.15
N GLN A 242 28.21 15.13 25.44
CA GLN A 242 27.15 15.09 26.47
C GLN A 242 26.27 16.35 26.44
N ASN A 243 26.64 17.37 25.67
CA ASN A 243 25.95 18.66 25.60
C ASN A 243 25.29 18.92 24.25
N ARG A 244 24.50 17.96 23.75
CA ARG A 244 23.51 18.29 22.70
C ARG A 244 22.61 19.39 23.26
N LYS A 245 22.75 20.60 22.72
CA LYS A 245 21.93 21.76 23.10
C LYS A 245 20.47 21.34 23.04
N LYS A 246 19.82 21.36 24.20
CA LYS A 246 18.37 21.22 24.35
C LYS A 246 17.69 22.15 23.35
N SER A 247 17.19 21.64 22.23
CA SER A 247 16.01 22.28 21.64
C SER A 247 14.96 22.19 22.75
N LYS A 248 14.44 23.35 23.16
CA LYS A 248 13.45 23.40 24.23
C LYS A 248 12.29 22.51 23.80
N SER A 249 11.95 21.51 24.62
CA SER A 249 10.68 20.83 24.45
C SER A 249 9.59 21.89 24.51
N VAL A 250 8.71 21.88 23.52
CA VAL A 250 7.46 22.61 23.60
C VAL A 250 6.70 21.98 24.76
N SER A 251 6.52 22.72 25.85
CA SER A 251 5.75 22.25 27.00
C SER A 251 4.39 21.74 26.52
N LEU A 252 3.86 20.67 27.12
CA LEU A 252 2.56 20.06 26.81
C LEU A 252 1.42 21.09 26.73
N ALA A 253 1.54 22.24 27.39
CA ALA A 253 0.59 23.35 27.34
C ALA A 253 0.62 24.18 26.03
N TYR A 254 1.67 24.03 25.21
CA TYR A 254 1.90 24.75 23.95
C TYR A 254 1.90 23.85 22.71
N GLN A 255 1.60 22.55 22.88
CA GLN A 255 1.26 21.69 21.75
C GLN A 255 -0.15 22.08 21.27
N THR A 256 -0.26 22.50 20.01
CA THR A 256 -1.52 22.96 19.43
C THR A 256 -2.54 21.83 19.39
N ARG A 257 -3.57 21.92 20.22
CA ARG A 257 -4.87 21.29 19.93
C ARG A 257 -5.53 22.14 18.84
N GLY A 258 -5.62 21.61 17.63
CA GLY A 258 -6.33 22.29 16.55
C GLY A 258 -7.76 22.63 17.00
N LYS A 259 -8.08 23.92 17.07
CA LYS A 259 -9.47 24.38 17.11
C LYS A 259 -9.98 24.33 15.68
N THR A 260 -10.87 23.40 15.41
CA THR A 260 -11.70 23.37 14.20
C THR A 260 -12.50 24.67 14.12
N SER A 261 -12.29 25.45 13.06
CA SER A 261 -13.21 26.52 12.68
C SER A 261 -14.31 25.89 11.83
N ASN A 262 -15.53 25.93 12.34
CA ASN A 262 -16.71 25.52 11.60
C ASN A 262 -16.86 26.40 10.35
N LYS A 263 -16.63 25.81 9.18
CA LYS A 263 -17.24 26.27 7.94
C LYS A 263 -18.19 25.17 7.46
N THR A 264 -19.47 25.44 7.65
CA THR A 264 -20.57 24.74 6.98
C THR A 264 -20.48 24.96 5.48
N SER A 265 -20.23 23.89 4.75
CA SER A 265 -20.75 23.70 3.40
C SER A 265 -21.29 22.27 3.33
N LEU A 266 -22.61 22.18 3.47
CA LEU A 266 -23.39 21.02 3.10
C LEU A 266 -23.31 20.86 1.59
N ASN A 267 -22.79 19.72 1.14
CA ASN A 267 -23.37 18.94 0.04
C ASN A 267 -23.14 17.48 0.42
N LYS A 268 -24.22 16.71 0.43
CA LYS A 268 -24.32 15.37 0.97
C LYS A 268 -24.40 14.42 -0.22
N THR A 269 -23.40 13.57 -0.43
CA THR A 269 -23.47 12.49 -1.41
C THR A 269 -22.59 11.32 -0.97
N PHE A 270 -23.22 10.15 -0.85
CA PHE A 270 -22.70 8.79 -0.57
C PHE A 270 -21.86 8.59 0.71
N SER A 271 -22.46 7.94 1.71
CA SER A 271 -21.76 7.35 2.85
C SER A 271 -21.30 5.97 2.41
N ILE A 272 -20.06 5.88 1.92
CA ILE A 272 -19.27 4.66 2.11
C ILE A 272 -19.09 4.58 3.63
N ASP A 273 -19.43 3.45 4.26
CA ASP A 273 -19.05 3.23 5.65
C ASP A 273 -17.53 3.15 5.65
N ASP A 274 -16.84 4.26 5.94
CA ASP A 274 -15.38 4.27 5.97
C ASP A 274 -14.87 3.42 7.14
N LEU A 275 -13.69 2.82 6.99
CA LEU A 275 -12.96 2.18 8.10
C LEU A 275 -12.95 3.14 9.31
N ASP A 276 -13.35 2.64 10.49
CA ASP A 276 -13.26 3.43 11.73
C ASP A 276 -11.83 3.99 11.84
N PRO A 277 -11.66 5.33 11.91
CA PRO A 277 -10.34 5.96 11.90
C PRO A 277 -9.44 5.54 13.08
N LYS A 278 -9.97 4.81 14.07
CA LYS A 278 -9.26 4.27 15.23
C LYS A 278 -8.90 2.80 15.11
N VAL A 279 -9.37 2.11 14.08
CA VAL A 279 -9.09 0.69 13.88
C VAL A 279 -7.98 0.54 12.84
N ILE A 280 -6.96 -0.27 13.17
CA ILE A 280 -5.93 -0.69 12.21
C ILE A 280 -6.62 -1.58 11.16
N GLY A 281 -6.57 -1.17 9.90
CA GLY A 281 -7.39 -1.76 8.85
C GLY A 281 -7.01 -3.20 8.51
N ASN A 282 -5.79 -3.66 8.75
CA ASN A 282 -5.44 -5.06 8.53
C ASN A 282 -4.36 -5.58 9.47
N ARG A 283 -4.16 -6.91 9.46
CA ARG A 283 -3.11 -7.61 10.23
C ARG A 283 -1.90 -7.97 9.36
N ARG A 284 -1.61 -7.18 8.32
CA ARG A 284 -0.34 -7.26 7.58
C ARG A 284 0.73 -6.54 8.41
N VAL A 285 1.86 -7.23 8.63
CA VAL A 285 3.00 -6.72 9.38
C VAL A 285 4.24 -6.72 8.50
N LEU A 286 4.89 -5.56 8.36
CA LEU A 286 6.20 -5.45 7.73
C LEU A 286 7.29 -5.39 8.81
N ILE A 287 8.30 -6.24 8.67
CA ILE A 287 9.55 -6.13 9.44
C ILE A 287 10.69 -5.85 8.45
N PHE A 288 11.16 -4.61 8.44
CA PHE A 288 12.25 -4.14 7.56
C PHE A 288 13.55 -4.03 8.35
N ALA A 289 14.48 -4.96 8.16
CA ALA A 289 15.69 -5.12 8.97
C ALA A 289 16.99 -5.22 8.12
N PRO A 290 17.42 -4.15 7.44
CA PRO A 290 18.58 -4.14 6.53
C PRO A 290 19.95 -4.35 7.20
N TYR A 291 20.02 -4.33 8.53
CA TYR A 291 21.26 -4.49 9.27
C TYR A 291 21.19 -5.62 10.31
N GLU A 292 20.31 -6.60 10.12
CA GLU A 292 20.11 -7.71 11.06
C GLU A 292 21.43 -8.44 11.41
N ALA A 293 22.29 -8.70 10.42
CA ALA A 293 23.59 -9.32 10.68
C ALA A 293 24.53 -8.43 11.50
N ALA A 294 24.51 -7.11 11.29
CA ALA A 294 25.37 -6.15 11.99
C ALA A 294 24.89 -5.86 13.42
N PHE A 295 23.58 -5.96 13.66
CA PHE A 295 22.94 -5.73 14.94
C PHE A 295 22.87 -6.98 15.84
N ALA A 296 23.29 -8.14 15.34
CA ALA A 296 23.29 -9.37 16.11
C ALA A 296 24.08 -9.21 17.43
N PRO A 297 23.55 -9.70 18.57
CA PRO A 297 22.39 -10.58 18.68
C PRO A 297 21.02 -9.87 18.85
N TYR A 298 20.96 -8.54 18.75
CA TYR A 298 19.77 -7.74 19.08
C TYR A 298 18.80 -7.61 17.89
N ASN A 299 18.33 -8.77 17.42
CA ASN A 299 17.47 -8.89 16.25
C ASN A 299 16.00 -8.86 16.67
N GLU A 300 15.29 -7.80 16.30
CA GLU A 300 13.88 -7.58 16.67
C GLU A 300 12.94 -8.62 16.04
N ARG A 301 13.22 -8.97 14.78
CA ARG A 301 12.38 -9.83 13.92
C ARG A 301 11.99 -11.15 14.59
N VAL A 302 12.93 -11.82 15.25
CA VAL A 302 12.69 -13.12 15.88
C VAL A 302 11.70 -13.00 17.03
N SER A 303 11.86 -12.01 17.91
CA SER A 303 10.92 -11.77 19.02
C SER A 303 9.54 -11.39 18.49
N ILE A 304 9.46 -10.44 17.55
CA ILE A 304 8.19 -9.97 16.97
C ILE A 304 7.42 -11.15 16.39
N LYS A 305 8.06 -11.99 15.57
CA LYS A 305 7.42 -13.17 14.96
C LYS A 305 6.92 -14.15 16.01
N ASN A 306 7.73 -14.44 17.02
CA ASN A 306 7.33 -15.33 18.09
C ASN A 306 6.11 -14.79 18.85
N ILE A 307 6.03 -13.48 19.08
CA ILE A 307 4.87 -12.86 19.72
C ILE A 307 3.64 -12.99 18.83
N LEU A 308 3.71 -12.56 17.57
CA LEU A 308 2.60 -12.58 16.62
C LEU A 308 2.06 -14.00 16.38
N ASN A 309 2.94 -14.98 16.21
CA ASN A 309 2.58 -16.39 16.05
C ASN A 309 2.04 -17.03 17.34
N SER A 310 2.19 -16.38 18.50
CA SER A 310 1.66 -16.84 19.79
C SER A 310 0.32 -16.19 20.18
N THR A 311 -0.27 -15.39 19.30
CA THR A 311 -1.56 -14.74 19.54
C THR A 311 -2.73 -15.66 19.15
N GLU A 312 -3.94 -15.33 19.62
CA GLU A 312 -5.16 -16.03 19.21
C GLU A 312 -5.70 -15.55 17.84
N TYR A 313 -4.94 -14.67 17.16
CA TYR A 313 -5.32 -14.03 15.90
C TYR A 313 -4.27 -14.33 14.83
N LYS A 314 -4.66 -14.33 13.56
CA LYS A 314 -3.74 -14.55 12.45
C LYS A 314 -3.15 -13.23 11.98
N PHE A 315 -1.84 -13.22 11.72
CA PHE A 315 -1.12 -12.10 11.10
C PHE A 315 -0.44 -12.57 9.82
N ALA A 316 -0.42 -11.71 8.80
CA ALA A 316 0.41 -11.90 7.61
C ALA A 316 1.73 -11.15 7.83
N ILE A 317 2.85 -11.86 7.95
CA ILE A 317 4.14 -11.27 8.31
C ILE A 317 5.06 -11.29 7.10
N THR A 318 5.43 -10.11 6.60
CA THR A 318 6.48 -9.95 5.59
C THR A 318 7.76 -9.48 6.26
N GLU A 319 8.89 -10.10 5.92
CA GLU A 319 10.20 -9.74 6.45
C GLU A 319 11.21 -9.55 5.33
N TYR A 320 11.97 -8.46 5.41
CA TYR A 320 13.14 -8.23 4.57
C TYR A 320 14.35 -8.00 5.46
N VAL A 321 15.46 -8.69 5.16
CA VAL A 321 16.64 -8.74 6.01
C VAL A 321 17.90 -8.50 5.20
N ASN A 322 18.82 -7.73 5.77
CA ASN A 322 20.09 -7.39 5.10
C ASN A 322 19.85 -6.83 3.69
N GLN A 323 20.52 -7.37 2.66
CA GLN A 323 20.41 -6.88 1.28
C GLN A 323 19.03 -7.09 0.64
N SER A 324 18.17 -7.97 1.17
CA SER A 324 16.79 -8.09 0.66
C SER A 324 15.89 -6.94 1.13
N ALA A 325 16.29 -6.22 2.19
CA ALA A 325 15.65 -4.97 2.63
C ALA A 325 16.13 -3.80 1.77
N ASN A 326 15.84 -3.88 0.49
CA ASN A 326 16.22 -2.91 -0.54
C ASN A 326 15.13 -1.82 -0.72
N VAL A 327 15.31 -0.89 -1.67
CA VAL A 327 14.34 0.18 -1.92
C VAL A 327 13.01 -0.40 -2.42
N ALA A 328 13.05 -1.38 -3.32
CA ALA A 328 11.85 -1.98 -3.91
C ALA A 328 10.95 -2.68 -2.89
N ALA A 329 11.54 -3.25 -1.81
CA ALA A 329 10.81 -3.86 -0.71
C ALA A 329 9.88 -2.88 0.05
N LEU A 330 10.01 -1.58 -0.19
CA LEU A 330 9.19 -0.52 0.41
C LEU A 330 8.12 0.04 -0.53
N ASN A 331 8.02 -0.46 -1.77
CA ASN A 331 7.03 0.05 -2.74
C ASN A 331 5.59 -0.22 -2.30
N ASP A 332 5.34 -1.33 -1.60
CA ASP A 332 4.02 -1.71 -1.08
C ASP A 332 3.87 -1.36 0.42
N LEU A 333 4.65 -0.41 0.94
CA LEU A 333 4.67 -0.08 2.36
C LEU A 333 3.29 0.36 2.88
N THR A 334 2.46 0.97 2.04
CA THR A 334 1.11 1.43 2.37
C THR A 334 0.10 0.30 2.57
N SER A 335 0.41 -0.96 2.25
CA SER A 335 -0.50 -2.09 2.49
C SER A 335 -0.47 -2.64 3.92
N TYR A 336 0.47 -2.22 4.77
CA TYR A 336 0.73 -2.81 6.08
C TYR A 336 0.06 -2.04 7.23
N GLY A 337 -0.76 -2.72 8.04
CA GLY A 337 -1.34 -2.17 9.27
C GLY A 337 -0.32 -1.94 10.39
N PHE A 338 0.76 -2.72 10.45
CA PHE A 338 1.87 -2.50 11.38
C PHE A 338 3.22 -2.58 10.68
N VAL A 339 4.03 -1.54 10.81
CA VAL A 339 5.34 -1.45 10.17
C VAL A 339 6.43 -1.31 11.24
N VAL A 340 7.45 -2.16 11.17
CA VAL A 340 8.65 -2.10 12.02
C VAL A 340 9.88 -1.81 11.16
N LEU A 341 10.52 -0.68 11.41
CA LEU A 341 11.77 -0.28 10.76
C LEU A 341 12.94 -0.50 11.73
N ALA A 342 13.68 -1.60 11.57
CA ALA A 342 14.83 -1.96 12.39
C ALA A 342 16.14 -1.62 11.66
N THR A 343 16.46 -0.32 11.56
CA THR A 343 17.50 0.18 10.65
C THR A 343 18.31 1.35 11.23
N HIS A 344 19.33 1.81 10.49
CA HIS A 344 19.98 3.08 10.73
C HIS A 344 19.07 4.26 10.34
N GLY A 345 19.19 5.38 11.05
CA GLY A 345 18.48 6.61 10.71
C GLY A 345 19.11 7.84 11.33
N SER A 346 18.62 9.00 10.91
CA SER A 346 19.18 10.30 11.31
C SER A 346 18.10 11.37 11.38
N LEU A 347 18.10 12.14 12.48
CA LEU A 347 17.29 13.35 12.70
C LEU A 347 15.76 13.19 12.59
N GLY A 348 15.22 12.00 12.34
CA GLY A 348 13.81 11.82 12.00
C GLY A 348 13.48 12.25 10.56
N GLU A 349 14.51 12.42 9.73
CA GLU A 349 14.38 12.76 8.31
C GLU A 349 14.62 11.54 7.42
N GLU A 350 15.46 10.60 7.85
CA GLU A 350 15.96 9.57 6.95
C GLU A 350 16.17 8.23 7.65
N PHE A 351 15.99 7.13 6.90
CA PHE A 351 16.31 5.77 7.36
C PHE A 351 16.96 4.94 6.24
N ALA A 352 17.93 4.11 6.60
CA ALA A 352 18.77 3.43 5.63
C ALA A 352 18.17 2.11 5.13
N THR A 353 18.58 1.70 3.93
CA THR A 353 18.26 0.40 3.33
C THR A 353 19.50 -0.52 3.34
N GLY A 354 19.30 -1.77 2.96
CA GLY A 354 20.38 -2.74 2.73
C GLY A 354 20.90 -2.72 1.28
N GLU A 355 20.37 -1.86 0.41
CA GLU A 355 20.73 -1.78 -1.00
C GLU A 355 21.99 -0.95 -1.18
N VAL A 356 23.03 -1.59 -1.70
CA VAL A 356 24.32 -0.96 -2.02
C VAL A 356 24.19 -0.19 -3.34
N VAL A 357 24.85 0.96 -3.40
CA VAL A 357 24.96 1.73 -4.65
C VAL A 357 25.86 0.98 -5.63
N ASP A 358 25.26 0.38 -6.66
CA ASP A 358 25.97 -0.26 -7.78
C ASP A 358 25.61 0.42 -9.10
N THR A 359 26.56 1.15 -9.65
CA THR A 359 26.42 1.87 -10.93
C THR A 359 26.23 0.95 -12.15
N ASN A 360 26.43 -0.36 -12.01
CA ASN A 360 26.20 -1.34 -13.06
C ASN A 360 24.88 -2.10 -12.89
N ALA A 361 24.12 -1.86 -11.81
CA ALA A 361 22.86 -2.54 -11.56
C ALA A 361 21.79 -2.12 -12.58
N ALA A 362 20.95 -3.07 -12.99
CA ALA A 362 19.89 -2.82 -13.98
C ALA A 362 18.88 -1.75 -13.52
N ASN A 363 18.65 -1.62 -12.21
CA ASN A 363 17.78 -0.63 -11.59
C ASN A 363 18.47 0.70 -11.27
N TYR A 364 19.77 0.87 -11.56
CA TYR A 364 20.52 2.08 -11.20
C TYR A 364 19.85 3.36 -11.75
N LYS A 365 19.38 3.32 -13.00
CA LYS A 365 18.67 4.46 -13.62
C LYS A 365 17.35 4.79 -12.95
N SER A 366 16.55 3.80 -12.55
CA SER A 366 15.30 4.06 -11.84
C SER A 366 15.55 4.64 -10.45
N LEU A 367 16.60 4.19 -9.76
CA LEU A 367 17.03 4.80 -8.49
C LEU A 367 17.55 6.24 -8.68
N ASN A 368 18.18 6.57 -9.81
CA ASN A 368 18.62 7.94 -10.10
C ASN A 368 17.46 8.93 -10.22
N ILE A 369 16.31 8.50 -10.77
CA ILE A 369 15.07 9.29 -10.78
C ILE A 369 14.67 9.63 -9.33
N LEU A 370 14.63 8.63 -8.44
CA LEU A 370 14.28 8.83 -7.04
C LEU A 370 15.29 9.71 -6.29
N ARG A 371 16.59 9.65 -6.63
CA ARG A 371 17.61 10.55 -6.09
C ARG A 371 17.43 11.99 -6.55
N LYS A 372 17.21 12.21 -7.86
CA LYS A 372 16.95 13.56 -8.42
C LYS A 372 15.63 14.13 -7.91
N ALA A 373 14.64 13.29 -7.66
CA ALA A 373 13.41 13.68 -6.97
C ALA A 373 13.67 14.10 -5.51
N GLY A 374 14.77 13.68 -4.89
CA GLY A 374 15.07 13.90 -3.48
C GLY A 374 14.40 12.88 -2.56
N SER A 375 13.85 11.79 -3.11
CA SER A 375 13.26 10.67 -2.40
C SER A 375 14.33 9.73 -1.82
N LEU A 376 15.51 9.66 -2.45
CA LEU A 376 16.66 8.91 -1.98
C LEU A 376 17.90 9.80 -1.77
N SER A 377 18.74 9.37 -0.84
CA SER A 377 20.13 9.83 -0.67
C SER A 377 21.11 8.65 -0.65
N THR A 378 22.39 8.92 -0.82
CA THR A 378 23.46 7.88 -0.78
C THR A 378 24.38 8.11 0.41
N TRP A 379 24.57 7.12 1.26
CA TRP A 379 25.32 7.29 2.51
C TRP A 379 26.41 6.25 2.69
N ASP A 380 27.59 6.71 3.12
CA ASP A 380 28.66 5.84 3.57
C ASP A 380 28.36 5.30 4.96
N ASN A 381 28.51 4.00 5.15
CA ASN A 381 28.37 3.38 6.45
C ASN A 381 29.76 3.13 7.06
N VAL A 382 30.11 3.91 8.09
CA VAL A 382 31.40 3.83 8.75
C VAL A 382 31.24 3.22 10.12
N THR A 383 32.06 2.21 10.42
CA THR A 383 32.10 1.58 11.74
C THR A 383 33.43 1.80 12.44
N ILE A 384 33.38 2.15 13.72
CA ILE A 384 34.55 2.50 14.53
C ILE A 384 34.73 1.44 15.63
N SER A 385 35.90 0.81 15.69
CA SER A 385 36.20 -0.16 16.74
C SER A 385 36.55 0.53 18.06
N SER A 386 36.46 -0.20 19.18
CA SER A 386 36.89 0.28 20.49
C SER A 386 38.38 0.67 20.55
N ALA A 387 39.20 0.14 19.64
CA ALA A 387 40.62 0.47 19.48
C ALA A 387 40.87 1.68 18.55
N GLY A 388 39.82 2.34 18.05
CA GLY A 388 39.95 3.49 17.15
C GLY A 388 40.24 3.13 15.69
N GLY A 389 40.04 1.87 15.28
CA GLY A 389 40.08 1.47 13.88
C GLY A 389 38.80 1.89 13.15
N VAL A 390 38.94 2.35 11.91
CA VAL A 390 37.83 2.77 11.06
C VAL A 390 37.66 1.76 9.94
N ASP A 391 36.49 1.10 9.91
CA ASP A 391 36.10 0.24 8.80
C ASP A 391 35.04 0.96 7.97
N LYS A 392 35.40 1.29 6.73
CA LYS A 392 34.46 1.78 5.72
C LYS A 392 33.67 0.60 5.15
N LYS A 393 32.34 0.71 5.15
CA LYS A 393 31.43 -0.21 4.44
C LYS A 393 30.95 0.45 3.15
N GLU A 394 30.31 -0.36 2.32
CA GLU A 394 29.73 0.09 1.06
C GLU A 394 28.73 1.24 1.28
N THR A 395 28.68 2.14 0.30
CA THR A 395 27.68 3.20 0.23
C THR A 395 26.31 2.59 -0.06
N VAL A 396 25.28 3.02 0.68
CA VAL A 396 23.91 2.49 0.58
C VAL A 396 22.91 3.57 0.19
N TYR A 397 21.77 3.15 -0.33
CA TYR A 397 20.61 4.02 -0.49
C TYR A 397 19.89 4.24 0.85
N VAL A 398 19.42 5.47 1.06
CA VAL A 398 18.73 5.93 2.26
C VAL A 398 17.42 6.59 1.86
N ILE A 399 16.33 6.20 2.51
CA ILE A 399 14.97 6.68 2.27
C ILE A 399 14.76 8.03 2.95
N ARG A 400 14.17 8.98 2.20
CA ARG A 400 13.80 10.32 2.66
C ARG A 400 12.27 10.47 2.72
N PRO A 401 11.72 11.52 3.35
CA PRO A 401 10.27 11.67 3.56
C PRO A 401 9.48 11.78 2.25
N LYS A 402 10.13 12.25 1.17
CA LYS A 402 9.51 12.36 -0.15
C LYS A 402 9.21 10.97 -0.76
N PHE A 403 10.04 9.96 -0.50
CA PHE A 403 9.76 8.59 -0.93
C PHE A 403 8.44 8.09 -0.36
N ILE A 404 8.24 8.24 0.96
CA ILE A 404 6.98 7.87 1.61
C ILE A 404 5.81 8.66 1.01
N SER A 405 6.01 9.96 0.79
CA SER A 405 4.99 10.85 0.23
C SER A 405 4.64 10.54 -1.23
N SER A 406 5.51 9.85 -1.98
CA SER A 406 5.27 9.44 -3.36
C SER A 406 4.69 8.03 -3.51
N LEU A 407 4.60 7.24 -2.42
CA LEU A 407 4.00 5.90 -2.48
C LEU A 407 2.53 5.95 -2.92
N SER A 408 2.10 4.95 -3.67
CA SER A 408 0.70 4.76 -4.05
C SER A 408 -0.16 4.37 -2.84
N GLY A 409 -1.46 4.63 -2.94
CA GLY A 409 -2.42 4.33 -1.88
C GLY A 409 -2.22 5.10 -0.58
N LYS A 410 -2.86 4.60 0.47
CA LYS A 410 -2.80 5.13 1.84
C LYS A 410 -2.65 3.98 2.83
N PHE A 411 -1.93 4.25 3.91
CA PHE A 411 -1.84 3.35 5.05
C PHE A 411 -3.23 3.09 5.66
N PRO A 412 -3.56 1.82 5.98
CA PRO A 412 -4.84 1.41 6.58
C PRO A 412 -4.88 1.73 8.08
N ASN A 413 -4.86 3.02 8.42
CA ASN A 413 -4.73 3.55 9.78
C ASN A 413 -3.50 3.01 10.54
N SER A 414 -2.40 2.79 9.82
CA SER A 414 -1.27 2.00 10.31
C SER A 414 -0.55 2.59 11.53
N VAL A 415 0.08 1.68 12.28
CA VAL A 415 1.03 2.00 13.34
C VAL A 415 2.45 1.77 12.84
N ILE A 416 3.31 2.78 12.99
CA ILE A 416 4.71 2.73 12.59
C ILE A 416 5.58 2.66 13.84
N LEU A 417 6.43 1.64 13.94
CA LEU A 417 7.51 1.55 14.91
C LEU A 417 8.83 1.79 14.18
N ASN A 418 9.32 3.03 14.25
CA ASN A 418 10.60 3.39 13.66
C ASN A 418 11.74 3.24 14.68
N ASN A 419 12.37 2.07 14.68
CA ASN A 419 13.51 1.73 15.52
C ASN A 419 14.86 2.17 14.92
N SER A 420 14.88 3.32 14.26
CA SER A 420 16.11 4.02 13.88
C SER A 420 16.51 5.05 14.92
N CYS A 421 17.80 5.40 14.97
CA CYS A 421 18.25 6.53 15.79
C CYS A 421 17.48 7.80 15.44
N GLU A 422 17.09 8.55 16.48
CA GLU A 422 16.56 9.93 16.38
C GLU A 422 15.29 10.04 15.56
N SER A 423 14.55 8.95 15.40
CA SER A 423 13.36 8.88 14.57
C SER A 423 12.25 9.86 14.94
N THR A 424 12.31 10.53 16.10
CA THR A 424 11.39 11.60 16.53
C THR A 424 12.07 12.95 16.81
N MET A 425 13.34 13.12 16.42
CA MET A 425 14.06 14.38 16.65
C MET A 425 13.48 15.54 15.84
N LYS A 426 13.15 15.27 14.58
CA LYS A 426 12.32 16.11 13.72
C LYS A 426 11.08 15.31 13.30
N ASP A 427 10.06 16.04 12.86
CA ASP A 427 8.77 15.46 12.49
C ASP A 427 8.68 15.09 11.01
N ASP A 428 9.75 15.20 10.21
CA ASP A 428 9.74 15.03 8.75
C ASP A 428 9.24 13.64 8.30
N LEU A 429 9.84 12.54 8.77
CA LEU A 429 9.34 11.19 8.48
C LEU A 429 7.95 10.97 9.07
N PHE A 430 7.72 11.40 10.31
CA PHE A 430 6.40 11.29 10.96
C PHE A 430 5.30 11.96 10.11
N ASN A 431 5.55 13.17 9.62
CA ASN A 431 4.61 13.93 8.80
C ASN A 431 4.38 13.26 7.45
N ALA A 432 5.41 12.67 6.84
CA ALA A 432 5.25 11.92 5.58
C ALA A 432 4.39 10.67 5.77
N PHE A 433 4.67 9.86 6.80
CA PHE A 433 3.83 8.69 7.16
C PHE A 433 2.39 9.11 7.48
N LYS A 434 2.22 10.17 8.28
CA LYS A 434 0.90 10.70 8.66
C LYS A 434 0.11 11.22 7.46
N ALA A 435 0.77 11.97 6.57
CA ALA A 435 0.14 12.47 5.34
C ALA A 435 -0.33 11.33 4.43
N LYS A 436 0.31 10.16 4.52
CA LYS A 436 -0.09 8.93 3.82
C LYS A 436 -1.07 8.05 4.57
N GLY A 437 -1.63 8.49 5.70
CA GLY A 437 -2.71 7.79 6.40
C GLY A 437 -2.30 7.03 7.66
N ALA A 438 -1.00 6.93 7.97
CA ALA A 438 -0.56 6.32 9.23
C ALA A 438 -1.05 7.17 10.41
N LYS A 439 -1.46 6.52 11.50
CA LYS A 439 -2.10 7.20 12.63
C LYS A 439 -1.20 7.37 13.84
N THR A 440 -0.33 6.39 14.08
CA THR A 440 0.60 6.43 15.22
C THR A 440 2.02 6.15 14.75
N TYR A 441 2.96 6.90 15.32
CA TYR A 441 4.38 6.73 15.06
C TYR A 441 5.15 6.66 16.39
N PHE A 442 5.84 5.55 16.59
CA PHE A 442 6.74 5.30 17.69
C PHE A 442 8.18 5.48 17.25
N GLY A 443 9.01 6.08 18.12
CA GLY A 443 10.42 6.27 17.82
C GLY A 443 11.22 6.84 18.98
N TYR A 444 12.34 7.50 18.66
CA TYR A 444 13.34 7.89 19.65
C TYR A 444 13.82 9.33 19.48
N SER A 445 13.95 10.03 20.61
CA SER A 445 14.43 11.43 20.64
C SER A 445 15.92 11.60 20.35
N LYS A 446 16.72 10.53 20.44
CA LYS A 446 18.19 10.54 20.29
C LYS A 446 18.68 9.23 19.66
N VAL A 447 20.01 9.09 19.60
CA VAL A 447 20.66 7.80 19.34
C VAL A 447 20.21 6.77 20.34
N VAL A 448 19.84 5.60 19.85
CA VAL A 448 19.30 4.50 20.64
C VAL A 448 20.14 3.24 20.47
N ASN A 449 20.27 2.47 21.55
CA ASN A 449 20.99 1.20 21.56
C ASN A 449 20.10 0.06 21.05
N SER A 450 20.72 -0.91 20.37
CA SER A 450 20.04 -2.02 19.68
C SER A 450 19.30 -2.94 20.66
N ASP A 451 19.84 -3.16 21.86
CA ASP A 451 19.23 -3.97 22.93
C ASP A 451 17.95 -3.32 23.49
N PHE A 452 17.96 -1.99 23.64
CA PHE A 452 16.79 -1.24 24.04
C PHE A 452 15.71 -1.28 22.96
N CYS A 453 16.07 -1.14 21.68
CA CYS A 453 15.12 -1.27 20.57
C CYS A 453 14.45 -2.64 20.53
N MET A 454 15.21 -3.72 20.74
CA MET A 454 14.66 -5.07 20.87
C MET A 454 13.63 -5.17 22.01
N THR A 455 13.91 -4.56 23.16
CA THR A 455 12.98 -4.54 24.30
C THR A 455 11.70 -3.74 24.00
N ILE A 456 11.84 -2.59 23.33
CA ILE A 456 10.69 -1.78 22.89
C ILE A 456 9.86 -2.54 21.86
N ALA A 457 10.48 -3.13 20.83
CA ALA A 457 9.80 -3.88 19.79
C ALA A 457 9.00 -5.06 20.36
N ASP A 458 9.59 -5.82 21.28
CA ASP A 458 8.91 -6.90 22.03
C ASP A 458 7.68 -6.36 22.77
N THR A 459 7.86 -5.28 23.54
CA THR A 459 6.79 -4.73 24.37
C THR A 459 5.67 -4.10 23.54
N VAL A 460 6.00 -3.34 22.50
CA VAL A 460 5.04 -2.71 21.59
C VAL A 460 4.24 -3.78 20.88
N THR A 461 4.90 -4.77 20.28
CA THR A 461 4.23 -5.88 19.58
C THR A 461 3.32 -6.65 20.53
N LYS A 462 3.80 -6.97 21.74
CA LYS A 462 2.99 -7.68 22.73
C LYS A 462 1.77 -6.86 23.13
N ARG A 463 1.93 -5.59 23.50
CA ARG A 463 0.81 -4.78 23.97
C ARG A 463 -0.20 -4.50 22.87
N LEU A 464 0.26 -4.12 21.68
CA LEU A 464 -0.60 -3.75 20.57
C LEU A 464 -1.27 -4.97 19.93
N ALA A 465 -0.48 -5.97 19.51
CA ALA A 465 -0.97 -7.07 18.69
C ALA A 465 -1.49 -8.25 19.50
N LYS A 466 -0.87 -8.55 20.66
CA LYS A 466 -1.28 -9.68 21.51
C LYS A 466 -2.30 -9.29 22.57
N ASP A 467 -2.04 -8.23 23.31
CA ASP A 467 -2.91 -7.77 24.39
C ASP A 467 -4.04 -6.85 23.88
N LEU A 468 -4.08 -6.53 22.58
CA LEU A 468 -5.05 -5.65 21.91
C LEU A 468 -5.22 -4.28 22.55
N LYS A 469 -4.14 -3.76 23.16
CA LYS A 469 -4.14 -2.42 23.72
C LYS A 469 -4.14 -1.40 22.60
N ASN A 470 -4.74 -0.24 22.86
CA ASN A 470 -4.57 0.88 21.95
C ASN A 470 -3.14 1.44 22.02
N THR A 471 -2.79 2.32 21.09
CA THR A 471 -1.43 2.87 20.98
C THR A 471 -0.99 3.68 22.20
N GLY A 472 -1.89 4.37 22.88
CA GLY A 472 -1.60 5.10 24.12
C GLY A 472 -1.35 4.20 25.33
N GLU A 473 -2.08 3.09 25.44
CA GLU A 473 -1.86 2.04 26.45
C GLU A 473 -0.63 1.17 26.15
N THR A 474 -0.31 1.04 24.85
CA THR A 474 0.91 0.40 24.36
C THR A 474 2.13 1.22 24.77
N TYR A 475 2.07 2.54 24.58
CA TYR A 475 3.11 3.47 25.00
C TYR A 475 3.38 3.40 26.51
N TYR A 476 4.64 3.58 26.88
CA TYR A 476 5.06 3.78 28.26
C TYR A 476 6.32 4.63 28.27
N ASP A 477 6.37 5.61 29.18
CA ASP A 477 7.53 6.47 29.31
C ASP A 477 8.76 5.66 29.75
N LYS A 478 9.77 5.63 28.88
CA LYS A 478 11.00 4.89 29.11
C LYS A 478 12.16 5.55 28.38
N SER A 479 13.32 5.50 29.01
CA SER A 479 14.58 5.88 28.39
C SER A 479 15.48 4.66 28.26
N ASP A 480 16.25 4.66 27.18
CA ASP A 480 17.40 3.79 27.02
C ASP A 480 18.28 3.93 28.28
N PRO A 481 18.64 2.81 28.95
CA PRO A 481 19.48 2.87 30.15
C PRO A 481 20.92 3.29 29.85
N ASN A 482 21.34 3.32 28.59
CA ASN A 482 22.68 3.67 28.16
C ASN A 482 22.71 5.07 27.52
N ASP A 483 23.84 5.76 27.66
CA ASP A 483 24.09 7.05 27.01
C ASP A 483 23.89 6.95 25.48
N PRO A 484 23.21 7.91 24.82
CA PRO A 484 22.79 9.22 25.32
C PRO A 484 21.40 9.29 25.97
N PHE A 485 20.87 8.16 26.45
CA PHE A 485 19.56 8.03 27.09
C PHE A 485 18.45 8.53 26.16
N ALA A 486 18.29 7.88 25.01
CA ALA A 486 17.16 8.13 24.12
C ALA A 486 15.84 7.86 24.84
N HIS A 487 14.91 8.81 24.78
CA HIS A 487 13.55 8.61 25.23
C HIS A 487 12.75 7.93 24.11
N PHE A 488 12.02 6.88 24.47
CA PHE A 488 10.96 6.30 23.63
C PHE A 488 9.79 7.28 23.58
N GLU A 489 9.34 7.61 22.38
CA GLU A 489 8.30 8.62 22.16
C GLU A 489 7.19 8.09 21.25
N ILE A 490 6.00 8.66 21.42
CA ILE A 490 4.83 8.48 20.57
C ILE A 490 4.45 9.82 19.92
N ARG A 491 4.05 9.77 18.66
CA ARG A 491 3.49 10.86 17.87
C ARG A 491 2.20 10.38 17.18
N GLY A 492 1.28 11.30 16.93
CA GLY A 492 0.00 11.00 16.30
C GLY A 492 -1.10 10.65 17.30
N GLU A 493 -2.02 9.77 16.88
CA GLU A 493 -3.18 9.35 17.67
C GLU A 493 -2.78 8.29 18.71
N ASN A 494 -3.52 8.26 19.83
CA ASN A 494 -3.22 7.40 20.99
C ASN A 494 -4.32 6.35 21.26
N ASP A 495 -5.35 6.26 20.41
CA ASP A 495 -6.48 5.35 20.58
C ASP A 495 -6.61 4.35 19.42
N ILE A 496 -5.53 4.18 18.65
CA ILE A 496 -5.47 3.25 17.52
C ILE A 496 -5.29 1.82 18.03
N HIS A 497 -6.08 0.87 17.54
CA HIS A 497 -6.07 -0.52 18.03
C HIS A 497 -6.51 -1.52 16.95
N TYR A 498 -6.23 -2.80 17.18
CA TYR A 498 -6.86 -3.88 16.41
C TYR A 498 -8.27 -4.16 16.93
N THR A 499 -9.22 -4.41 16.04
CA THR A 499 -10.59 -4.83 16.39
C THR A 499 -10.74 -6.35 16.44
N LEU A 500 -11.77 -6.83 17.14
CA LEU A 500 -12.27 -8.21 17.09
C LEU A 500 -13.68 -8.31 16.52
N GLU A 501 -14.13 -7.30 15.82
CA GLU A 501 -15.38 -7.31 15.09
C GLU A 501 -15.12 -7.71 13.64
N LEU A 502 -16.06 -8.43 13.03
CA LEU A 502 -16.05 -8.63 11.59
C LEU A 502 -16.38 -7.27 10.93
N MET A 503 -15.48 -6.79 10.08
CA MET A 503 -15.61 -5.56 9.31
C MET A 503 -15.63 -5.85 7.82
N ASN A 504 -16.26 -4.95 7.07
CA ASN A 504 -16.22 -4.91 5.61
C ASN A 504 -16.54 -6.26 4.94
N GLY A 505 -17.51 -6.99 5.48
CA GLY A 505 -17.89 -8.31 4.96
C GLY A 505 -18.62 -8.24 3.62
N ASP A 506 -19.16 -7.07 3.29
CA ASP A 506 -19.79 -6.69 2.02
C ASP A 506 -18.83 -5.90 1.10
N PHE A 507 -17.57 -5.67 1.50
CA PHE A 507 -16.53 -5.01 0.71
C PHE A 507 -16.80 -3.54 0.33
N GLU A 508 -17.82 -2.92 0.94
CA GLU A 508 -18.28 -1.59 0.57
C GLU A 508 -17.33 -0.45 0.96
N PHE A 509 -16.24 -0.73 1.69
CA PHE A 509 -15.19 0.26 1.97
C PHE A 509 -14.46 0.72 0.68
N GLY A 510 -14.66 0.03 -0.45
CA GLY A 510 -13.98 0.34 -1.71
C GLY A 510 -12.52 -0.13 -1.75
N ASN A 511 -12.08 -0.82 -0.69
CA ASN A 511 -10.77 -1.47 -0.57
C ASN A 511 -10.88 -2.71 0.34
N LEU A 512 -9.75 -3.35 0.66
CA LEU A 512 -9.71 -4.53 1.55
C LEU A 512 -9.45 -4.19 3.03
N ASP A 513 -9.68 -2.95 3.47
CA ASP A 513 -9.63 -2.64 4.89
C ASP A 513 -10.64 -3.53 5.66
N GLY A 514 -10.23 -4.06 6.80
CA GLY A 514 -10.87 -5.15 7.54
C GLY A 514 -10.36 -6.54 7.20
N TRP A 515 -9.91 -6.76 5.95
CA TRP A 515 -9.37 -8.03 5.49
C TRP A 515 -7.85 -8.01 5.43
N THR A 516 -7.25 -9.15 5.76
CA THR A 516 -5.82 -9.36 5.58
C THR A 516 -5.60 -10.26 4.37
N THR A 517 -4.91 -9.73 3.37
CA THR A 517 -4.62 -10.43 2.11
C THR A 517 -3.24 -11.05 2.11
N ASP A 518 -3.11 -12.19 1.45
CA ASP A 518 -1.86 -12.85 1.09
C ASP A 518 -2.05 -13.49 -0.30
N GLY A 519 -1.14 -13.21 -1.24
CA GLY A 519 -1.35 -13.49 -2.68
C GLY A 519 -2.38 -12.58 -3.34
N ASP A 520 -3.11 -13.09 -4.35
CA ASP A 520 -4.09 -12.33 -5.11
C ASP A 520 -5.46 -12.18 -4.46
N GLY A 521 -5.64 -11.16 -3.62
CA GLY A 521 -6.96 -10.73 -3.15
C GLY A 521 -7.18 -9.26 -3.44
N ARG A 522 -8.33 -8.92 -4.02
CA ARG A 522 -8.67 -7.54 -4.40
C ARG A 522 -10.10 -7.20 -4.01
N ASN A 523 -10.36 -5.90 -3.95
CA ASN A 523 -11.72 -5.36 -3.97
C ASN A 523 -12.00 -4.82 -5.37
N ILE A 524 -13.11 -5.21 -5.98
CA ILE A 524 -13.50 -4.82 -7.33
C ILE A 524 -14.94 -4.35 -7.36
N SER A 525 -15.26 -3.42 -8.26
CA SER A 525 -16.64 -2.92 -8.40
C SER A 525 -17.52 -3.79 -9.31
N LYS A 526 -16.90 -4.52 -10.24
CA LYS A 526 -17.52 -5.56 -11.08
C LYS A 526 -16.41 -6.40 -11.75
N LEU A 527 -16.80 -7.53 -12.34
CA LEU A 527 -15.97 -8.34 -13.24
C LEU A 527 -16.74 -8.47 -14.56
N SER A 528 -16.37 -7.68 -15.57
CA SER A 528 -17.12 -7.48 -16.80
C SER A 528 -18.58 -7.07 -16.48
N TYR A 529 -19.57 -7.86 -16.90
CA TYR A 529 -20.99 -7.63 -16.59
C TYR A 529 -21.43 -8.21 -15.23
N LEU A 530 -20.56 -8.93 -14.50
CA LEU A 530 -20.90 -9.48 -13.18
C LEU A 530 -20.81 -8.41 -12.10
N SER A 531 -21.95 -8.12 -11.49
CA SER A 531 -22.05 -7.16 -10.39
C SER A 531 -22.02 -7.84 -9.02
N PRO A 532 -21.63 -7.09 -7.98
CA PRO A 532 -21.86 -7.45 -6.58
C PRO A 532 -23.32 -7.84 -6.32
N THR A 533 -23.54 -8.68 -5.31
CA THR A 533 -24.88 -9.13 -4.94
C THR A 533 -25.62 -8.14 -4.06
N GLY A 534 -24.89 -7.22 -3.44
CA GLY A 534 -25.34 -6.01 -2.77
C GLY A 534 -24.31 -4.90 -2.99
N GLY A 535 -24.70 -3.65 -2.71
CA GLY A 535 -23.74 -2.54 -2.72
C GLY A 535 -23.11 -2.22 -4.09
N SER A 536 -21.86 -1.77 -4.04
CA SER A 536 -21.03 -1.26 -5.13
C SER A 536 -19.77 -2.09 -5.37
N TYR A 537 -19.37 -2.92 -4.43
CA TYR A 537 -18.09 -3.62 -4.42
C TYR A 537 -18.25 -5.08 -4.00
N MET A 538 -17.28 -5.89 -4.38
CA MET A 538 -17.17 -7.29 -3.99
C MET A 538 -15.71 -7.70 -3.88
N GLY A 539 -15.44 -8.73 -3.08
CA GLY A 539 -14.13 -9.33 -3.00
C GLY A 539 -13.87 -10.25 -4.20
N ILE A 540 -12.61 -10.33 -4.64
CA ILE A 540 -12.13 -11.37 -5.54
C ILE A 540 -10.85 -11.98 -4.97
N ILE A 541 -10.77 -13.31 -5.00
CA ILE A 541 -9.52 -14.07 -4.78
C ILE A 541 -9.30 -14.98 -5.98
N SER A 542 -8.05 -15.16 -6.42
CA SER A 542 -7.76 -15.95 -7.62
C SER A 542 -6.48 -16.78 -7.53
N THR A 543 -6.24 -17.63 -8.51
CA THR A 543 -4.98 -18.36 -8.71
C THR A 543 -3.84 -17.49 -9.25
N GLY A 544 -4.17 -16.30 -9.77
CA GLY A 544 -3.20 -15.36 -10.29
C GLY A 544 -3.64 -14.61 -11.55
N LEU A 545 -4.76 -13.87 -11.49
CA LEU A 545 -5.29 -13.15 -12.66
C LEU A 545 -4.39 -11.96 -13.06
N GLY A 546 -3.55 -12.15 -14.08
CA GLY A 546 -2.83 -11.12 -14.85
C GLY A 546 -1.77 -10.29 -14.09
N TYR A 547 -2.14 -9.72 -12.95
CA TYR A 547 -1.35 -8.86 -12.07
C TYR A 547 -0.30 -9.63 -11.24
N THR A 548 -0.56 -10.91 -10.94
CA THR A 548 0.32 -11.76 -10.12
C THR A 548 0.10 -13.22 -10.47
N THR A 549 1.10 -14.07 -10.33
CA THR A 549 0.96 -15.54 -10.46
C THR A 549 0.79 -16.22 -9.10
N SER A 550 0.52 -15.44 -8.05
CA SER A 550 0.41 -15.95 -6.68
C SER A 550 -1.05 -16.17 -6.32
N THR A 551 -1.39 -17.41 -5.98
CA THR A 551 -2.72 -17.75 -5.46
C THR A 551 -3.07 -16.93 -4.23
N GLY A 552 -4.30 -16.43 -4.22
CA GLY A 552 -4.79 -15.49 -3.23
C GLY A 552 -5.69 -16.06 -2.16
N LYS A 553 -5.60 -15.41 -1.00
CA LYS A 553 -6.53 -15.58 0.11
C LYS A 553 -6.74 -14.27 0.86
N ILE A 554 -7.92 -14.15 1.46
CA ILE A 554 -8.24 -13.11 2.43
C ILE A 554 -8.68 -13.75 3.74
N PHE A 555 -8.32 -13.14 4.86
CA PHE A 555 -8.73 -13.63 6.17
C PHE A 555 -8.97 -12.50 7.17
N GLN A 556 -9.79 -12.80 8.18
CA GLN A 556 -10.10 -11.88 9.25
C GLN A 556 -10.27 -12.63 10.57
N SER A 557 -9.65 -12.13 11.65
CA SER A 557 -9.83 -12.64 13.00
C SER A 557 -10.84 -11.80 13.77
N PHE A 558 -11.86 -12.43 14.34
CA PHE A 558 -12.94 -11.76 15.10
C PHE A 558 -13.47 -12.67 16.22
N ARG A 559 -14.21 -12.08 17.17
CA ARG A 559 -14.90 -12.81 18.24
C ARG A 559 -16.31 -13.17 17.81
N VAL A 560 -16.68 -14.44 17.94
CA VAL A 560 -18.08 -14.87 17.82
C VAL A 560 -18.79 -14.53 19.13
N ASN A 561 -19.75 -13.64 19.08
CA ASN A 561 -20.53 -13.23 20.26
C ASN A 561 -21.47 -14.35 20.71
N GLU A 562 -21.86 -14.35 21.98
CA GLU A 562 -22.70 -15.39 22.59
C GLU A 562 -24.07 -15.54 21.92
N ASN A 563 -24.56 -14.49 21.26
CA ASN A 563 -25.82 -14.48 20.52
C ASN A 563 -25.69 -14.88 19.05
N GLN A 564 -24.47 -15.03 18.52
CA GLN A 564 -24.23 -15.39 17.13
C GLN A 564 -24.16 -16.91 16.96
N SER A 565 -24.81 -17.43 15.92
CA SER A 565 -24.87 -18.88 15.60
C SER A 565 -24.47 -19.19 14.18
N THR A 566 -24.45 -18.22 13.27
CA THR A 566 -24.25 -18.55 11.85
C THR A 566 -23.26 -17.62 11.19
N ILE A 567 -22.43 -18.19 10.32
CA ILE A 567 -21.73 -17.43 9.28
C ILE A 567 -22.48 -17.65 7.98
N LYS A 568 -22.70 -16.57 7.24
CA LYS A 568 -23.27 -16.58 5.90
C LYS A 568 -22.34 -15.80 4.97
N PHE A 569 -22.15 -16.30 3.76
CA PHE A 569 -21.47 -15.57 2.69
C PHE A 569 -22.04 -15.98 1.34
N LYS A 570 -21.83 -15.12 0.34
CA LYS A 570 -22.12 -15.41 -1.05
C LYS A 570 -20.81 -15.56 -1.82
N TRP A 571 -20.83 -16.44 -2.82
CA TRP A 571 -19.65 -16.72 -3.63
C TRP A 571 -20.03 -17.07 -5.08
N ASN A 572 -19.14 -16.82 -6.02
CA ASN A 572 -19.27 -17.27 -7.40
C ASN A 572 -17.90 -17.79 -7.86
N PHE A 573 -17.85 -19.03 -8.35
CA PHE A 573 -16.61 -19.68 -8.79
C PHE A 573 -16.55 -19.65 -10.31
N LEU A 574 -15.47 -19.10 -10.85
CA LEU A 574 -15.17 -18.97 -12.27
C LEU A 574 -13.87 -19.71 -12.56
N SER A 575 -13.83 -20.54 -13.60
CA SER A 575 -12.61 -21.27 -13.95
C SER A 575 -12.58 -21.67 -15.42
N GLU A 576 -11.37 -21.65 -15.97
CA GLU A 576 -11.08 -22.22 -17.30
C GLU A 576 -10.99 -23.75 -17.27
N GLU A 577 -10.92 -24.36 -16.08
CA GLU A 577 -10.76 -25.80 -15.97
C GLU A 577 -12.05 -26.60 -16.19
N PHE A 578 -13.19 -25.91 -16.15
CA PHE A 578 -14.47 -26.56 -16.35
C PHE A 578 -14.58 -27.17 -17.74
N LEU A 579 -15.20 -28.35 -17.79
CA LEU A 579 -15.34 -29.23 -18.95
C LEU A 579 -14.04 -29.90 -19.40
N GLU A 580 -12.94 -29.17 -19.58
CA GLU A 580 -11.69 -29.78 -20.09
C GLU A 580 -11.02 -30.71 -19.06
N PHE A 581 -11.00 -30.28 -17.79
CA PHE A 581 -10.23 -30.93 -16.73
C PHE A 581 -11.07 -31.67 -15.69
N ILE A 582 -12.35 -31.90 -15.96
CA ILE A 582 -13.19 -32.78 -15.15
C ILE A 582 -12.60 -34.22 -15.13
N ASN A 583 -12.54 -34.82 -13.95
CA ASN A 583 -11.91 -36.11 -13.63
C ASN A 583 -10.42 -36.15 -14.02
N SER A 584 -9.68 -35.07 -13.77
CA SER A 584 -8.25 -34.97 -14.05
C SER A 584 -7.42 -34.74 -12.78
N SER A 585 -6.10 -34.58 -12.94
CA SER A 585 -5.22 -34.15 -11.85
C SER A 585 -5.31 -32.65 -11.56
N PHE A 586 -5.90 -31.88 -12.47
CA PHE A 586 -6.09 -30.45 -12.32
C PHE A 586 -7.40 -30.19 -11.59
N GLN A 587 -7.32 -29.60 -10.40
CA GLN A 587 -8.40 -29.57 -9.41
C GLN A 587 -8.36 -28.27 -8.60
N ASP A 588 -8.42 -27.15 -9.31
CA ASP A 588 -8.53 -25.86 -8.67
C ASP A 588 -9.69 -25.82 -7.69
N TYR A 589 -9.52 -25.04 -6.62
CA TYR A 589 -10.44 -25.08 -5.50
C TYR A 589 -10.75 -23.73 -4.87
N PHE A 590 -11.93 -23.68 -4.27
CA PHE A 590 -12.35 -22.67 -3.31
C PHE A 590 -12.54 -23.32 -1.95
N LYS A 591 -11.80 -22.83 -0.95
CA LYS A 591 -11.81 -23.37 0.40
C LYS A 591 -12.05 -22.25 1.41
N VAL A 592 -12.98 -22.51 2.34
CA VAL A 592 -13.26 -21.66 3.50
C VAL A 592 -12.98 -22.44 4.78
N THR A 593 -12.14 -21.86 5.63
CA THR A 593 -11.64 -22.51 6.84
C THR A 593 -11.87 -21.60 8.04
N ILE A 594 -12.30 -22.18 9.16
CA ILE A 594 -12.17 -21.57 10.49
C ILE A 594 -10.86 -22.06 11.11
N ILE A 595 -10.04 -21.12 11.55
CA ILE A 595 -8.79 -21.39 12.27
C ILE A 595 -8.98 -20.94 13.71
N ASP A 596 -8.81 -21.87 14.66
CA ASP A 596 -8.87 -21.54 16.08
C ASP A 596 -7.53 -20.99 16.62
N LYS A 597 -7.52 -20.61 17.89
CA LYS A 597 -6.33 -20.05 18.57
C LYS A 597 -5.12 -20.99 18.62
N ASP A 598 -5.34 -22.31 18.49
CA ASP A 598 -4.29 -23.33 18.53
C ASP A 598 -3.78 -23.65 17.12
N GLY A 599 -4.31 -22.96 16.09
CA GLY A 599 -4.00 -23.18 14.69
C GLY A 599 -4.71 -24.39 14.09
N ASN A 600 -5.71 -24.96 14.77
CA ASN A 600 -6.48 -26.05 14.20
C ASN A 600 -7.40 -25.50 13.12
N GLU A 601 -7.42 -26.18 11.97
CA GLU A 601 -8.27 -25.84 10.83
C GLU A 601 -9.54 -26.69 10.83
N ASP A 602 -10.69 -26.04 10.86
CA ASP A 602 -12.00 -26.61 10.56
C ASP A 602 -12.43 -26.16 9.16
N VAL A 603 -12.35 -27.08 8.20
CA VAL A 603 -12.71 -26.81 6.81
C VAL A 603 -14.23 -26.82 6.70
N LEU A 604 -14.81 -25.62 6.60
CA LEU A 604 -16.26 -25.44 6.48
C LEU A 604 -16.75 -25.80 5.08
N PHE A 605 -15.92 -25.46 4.11
CA PHE A 605 -16.27 -25.47 2.70
C PHE A 605 -15.02 -25.79 1.90
N ASN A 606 -15.09 -26.79 1.02
CA ASN A 606 -14.06 -27.08 0.04
C ASN A 606 -14.71 -27.60 -1.24
N LYS A 607 -14.57 -26.84 -2.32
CA LYS A 607 -15.15 -27.15 -3.63
C LYS A 607 -14.03 -27.17 -4.65
N THR A 608 -13.80 -28.32 -5.26
CA THR A 608 -12.90 -28.49 -6.41
C THR A 608 -13.70 -28.51 -7.71
N ILE A 609 -13.01 -28.46 -8.84
CA ILE A 609 -13.62 -28.65 -10.18
C ILE A 609 -14.53 -29.88 -10.23
N ASP A 610 -14.08 -31.05 -9.80
CA ASP A 610 -14.90 -32.26 -9.90
C ASP A 610 -16.15 -32.21 -9.01
N ILE A 611 -16.04 -31.62 -7.83
CA ILE A 611 -17.18 -31.48 -6.92
C ILE A 611 -18.22 -30.54 -7.54
N LEU A 612 -17.79 -29.38 -8.04
CA LEU A 612 -18.69 -28.40 -8.68
C LEU A 612 -19.27 -28.94 -9.98
N ALA A 613 -18.47 -29.60 -10.82
CA ALA A 613 -18.95 -30.23 -12.03
C ALA A 613 -20.06 -31.25 -11.75
N SER A 614 -19.88 -32.09 -10.72
CA SER A 614 -20.90 -33.05 -10.28
C SER A 614 -22.17 -32.36 -9.77
N GLU A 615 -22.04 -31.34 -8.93
CA GLU A 615 -23.17 -30.59 -8.35
C GLU A 615 -23.99 -29.82 -9.41
N PHE A 616 -23.32 -29.32 -10.44
CA PHE A 616 -23.95 -28.59 -11.55
C PHE A 616 -24.26 -29.49 -12.76
N GLY A 617 -23.97 -30.78 -12.70
CA GLY A 617 -24.26 -31.74 -13.76
C GLY A 617 -23.42 -31.55 -15.03
N ALA A 618 -22.24 -30.95 -14.93
CA ALA A 618 -21.29 -30.79 -16.02
C ALA A 618 -20.54 -32.09 -16.33
N GLN A 619 -20.18 -32.30 -17.59
CA GLN A 619 -19.42 -33.47 -18.04
C GLN A 619 -18.15 -33.04 -18.76
N LYS A 620 -17.13 -33.91 -18.69
CA LYS A 620 -15.86 -33.69 -19.37
C LYS A 620 -16.10 -33.55 -20.87
N PHE A 621 -15.47 -32.56 -21.49
CA PHE A 621 -15.46 -32.35 -22.92
C PHE A 621 -14.05 -32.63 -23.46
N THR A 622 -13.92 -33.51 -24.46
CA THR A 622 -12.62 -33.88 -25.04
C THR A 622 -12.40 -33.36 -26.47
N GLY A 623 -13.37 -32.63 -27.03
CA GLY A 623 -13.25 -32.03 -28.35
C GLY A 623 -13.37 -33.02 -29.52
N GLY A 624 -13.99 -34.18 -29.32
CA GLY A 624 -14.25 -35.13 -30.41
C GLY A 624 -15.16 -34.55 -31.50
N GLU A 625 -15.02 -34.99 -32.76
CA GLU A 625 -15.74 -34.43 -33.93
C GLU A 625 -17.28 -34.35 -33.78
N ASP A 626 -17.87 -35.22 -32.95
CA ASP A 626 -19.32 -35.26 -32.68
C ASP A 626 -19.67 -34.93 -31.20
N GLU A 627 -18.67 -34.60 -30.38
CA GLU A 627 -18.88 -34.25 -28.98
C GLU A 627 -19.32 -32.79 -28.88
N VAL A 628 -20.29 -32.50 -28.03
CA VAL A 628 -20.69 -31.11 -27.73
C VAL A 628 -20.46 -30.84 -26.24
N PRO A 629 -19.99 -29.65 -25.87
CA PRO A 629 -19.79 -29.28 -24.47
C PRO A 629 -21.08 -29.50 -23.65
N GLN A 630 -20.96 -30.16 -22.50
CA GLN A 630 -22.07 -30.43 -21.59
C GLN A 630 -21.85 -29.72 -20.25
N PRO A 631 -22.08 -28.40 -20.15
CA PRO A 631 -21.83 -27.64 -18.92
C PRO A 631 -22.85 -27.86 -17.81
N GLY A 632 -23.93 -28.61 -18.04
CA GLY A 632 -25.01 -28.74 -17.08
C GLY A 632 -25.64 -27.37 -16.78
N SER A 633 -25.69 -26.97 -15.50
CA SER A 633 -26.15 -25.65 -15.07
C SER A 633 -25.02 -24.62 -14.88
N LEU A 634 -23.76 -24.95 -15.20
CA LEU A 634 -22.69 -23.96 -15.26
C LEU A 634 -22.97 -22.98 -16.41
N LYS A 635 -22.61 -21.71 -16.22
CA LYS A 635 -22.78 -20.66 -17.22
C LYS A 635 -21.48 -20.38 -17.93
N LEU A 636 -21.46 -20.53 -19.25
CA LEU A 636 -20.36 -20.03 -20.08
C LEU A 636 -20.37 -18.50 -20.00
N VAL A 637 -19.24 -17.89 -19.64
CA VAL A 637 -19.11 -16.44 -19.54
C VAL A 637 -18.15 -15.85 -20.57
N SER A 638 -17.33 -16.68 -21.22
CA SER A 638 -16.56 -16.28 -22.39
C SER A 638 -17.47 -16.00 -23.60
N PRO A 639 -17.10 -15.06 -24.49
CA PRO A 639 -15.83 -14.32 -24.53
C PRO A 639 -15.79 -13.04 -23.68
N ASP A 640 -16.86 -12.71 -22.95
CA ASP A 640 -16.96 -11.44 -22.21
C ASP A 640 -16.12 -11.44 -20.92
N ILE A 641 -15.86 -12.62 -20.36
CA ILE A 641 -14.88 -12.88 -19.30
C ILE A 641 -13.96 -13.98 -19.81
N VAL A 642 -12.67 -13.69 -19.85
CA VAL A 642 -11.60 -14.59 -20.26
C VAL A 642 -10.46 -14.47 -19.27
N PHE A 643 -9.75 -15.57 -19.02
CA PHE A 643 -8.47 -15.53 -18.32
C PHE A 643 -7.37 -15.83 -19.34
N ASP A 644 -6.51 -16.83 -19.09
CA ASP A 644 -5.25 -17.00 -19.80
C ASP A 644 -5.31 -17.89 -21.05
N LYS A 645 -6.17 -18.91 -21.10
CA LYS A 645 -6.11 -20.01 -22.10
C LYS A 645 -7.46 -20.49 -22.63
N GLY A 646 -8.42 -20.71 -21.75
CA GLY A 646 -9.63 -21.50 -21.99
C GLY A 646 -10.92 -20.70 -21.94
N ASP A 647 -12.02 -21.38 -22.27
CA ASP A 647 -13.36 -20.84 -22.03
C ASP A 647 -13.66 -20.87 -20.53
N VAL A 648 -14.08 -19.74 -19.97
CA VAL A 648 -14.43 -19.60 -18.56
C VAL A 648 -15.89 -19.98 -18.36
N TYR A 649 -16.13 -20.91 -17.43
CA TYR A 649 -17.46 -21.22 -16.93
C TYR A 649 -17.59 -20.80 -15.46
N MET A 650 -18.81 -20.48 -15.04
CA MET A 650 -19.10 -20.08 -13.67
C MET A 650 -20.28 -20.81 -13.03
N THR A 651 -20.31 -20.81 -11.69
CA THR A 651 -21.41 -21.34 -10.89
C THR A 651 -22.59 -20.39 -10.74
N ASP A 652 -22.44 -19.12 -11.11
CA ASP A 652 -23.30 -18.01 -10.66
C ASP A 652 -23.23 -17.81 -9.13
N TRP A 653 -23.83 -16.74 -8.62
CA TRP A 653 -23.84 -16.44 -7.19
C TRP A 653 -24.57 -17.52 -6.38
N GLN A 654 -23.80 -18.20 -5.52
CA GLN A 654 -24.24 -19.17 -4.54
C GLN A 654 -24.26 -18.55 -3.15
N THR A 655 -25.07 -19.10 -2.24
CA THR A 655 -25.09 -18.72 -0.82
C THR A 655 -24.72 -19.92 0.04
N TYR A 656 -23.78 -19.73 0.96
CA TYR A 656 -23.44 -20.75 1.95
C TYR A 656 -23.71 -20.23 3.36
N THR A 657 -24.25 -21.10 4.21
CA THR A 657 -24.52 -20.82 5.63
C THR A 657 -23.97 -21.96 6.47
N PHE A 658 -23.23 -21.63 7.52
CA PHE A 658 -22.62 -22.59 8.45
C PHE A 658 -22.98 -22.28 9.89
N ASP A 659 -23.18 -23.31 10.72
CA ASP A 659 -23.44 -23.17 12.16
C ASP A 659 -22.14 -23.01 12.94
N ILE A 660 -21.94 -21.86 13.55
CA ILE A 660 -20.79 -21.52 14.41
C ILE A 660 -21.15 -21.51 15.90
N THR A 661 -22.26 -22.12 16.31
CA THR A 661 -22.67 -22.17 17.72
C THR A 661 -21.55 -22.70 18.64
N ASN A 662 -20.74 -23.66 18.18
CA ASN A 662 -19.61 -24.21 18.94
C ASN A 662 -18.43 -23.24 19.12
N TYR A 663 -18.44 -22.11 18.41
CA TYR A 663 -17.44 -21.06 18.46
C TYR A 663 -17.87 -19.84 19.28
N ARG A 664 -19.10 -19.80 19.81
CA ARG A 664 -19.57 -18.72 20.69
C ARG A 664 -18.59 -18.42 21.84
N GLY A 665 -18.35 -17.13 22.07
CA GLY A 665 -17.41 -16.62 23.05
C GLY A 665 -15.93 -16.75 22.65
N LYS A 666 -15.61 -17.49 21.57
CA LYS A 666 -14.24 -17.70 21.09
C LYS A 666 -13.87 -16.68 20.02
N ILE A 667 -12.57 -16.47 19.91
CA ILE A 667 -11.96 -15.80 18.77
C ILE A 667 -11.66 -16.88 17.73
N ILE A 668 -12.00 -16.58 16.48
CA ILE A 668 -11.68 -17.42 15.32
C ILE A 668 -11.09 -16.55 14.21
N THR A 669 -10.38 -17.18 13.29
CA THR A 669 -10.05 -16.59 11.99
C THR A 669 -10.85 -17.30 10.93
N ILE A 670 -11.60 -16.54 10.12
CA ILE A 670 -12.17 -17.06 8.87
C ILE A 670 -11.19 -16.76 7.74
N GLU A 671 -10.90 -17.74 6.91
CA GLU A 671 -10.06 -17.62 5.74
C GLU A 671 -10.81 -18.11 4.50
N PHE A 672 -10.77 -17.31 3.43
CA PHE A 672 -11.26 -17.64 2.09
C PHE A 672 -10.04 -17.75 1.18
N SER A 673 -9.87 -18.91 0.53
CA SER A 673 -8.69 -19.20 -0.29
C SER A 673 -9.07 -19.79 -1.65
N ALA A 674 -8.45 -19.26 -2.70
CA ALA A 674 -8.34 -19.92 -3.99
C ALA A 674 -7.15 -20.90 -3.93
N GLY A 675 -7.11 -21.87 -4.83
CA GLY A 675 -6.05 -22.86 -4.90
C GLY A 675 -5.84 -23.31 -6.33
N ASP A 676 -4.61 -23.15 -6.82
CA ASP A 676 -4.15 -23.72 -8.08
C ASP A 676 -3.64 -25.16 -7.82
N VAL A 677 -4.19 -26.14 -8.53
CA VAL A 677 -3.77 -27.54 -8.39
C VAL A 677 -3.49 -28.13 -9.75
N GLY A 678 -2.21 -28.40 -10.00
CA GLY A 678 -1.78 -29.30 -11.07
C GLY A 678 -1.18 -28.56 -12.27
N ASP A 679 -1.46 -27.27 -12.45
CA ASP A 679 -0.80 -26.42 -13.43
C ASP A 679 -0.48 -25.01 -12.91
N SER A 680 -0.40 -24.04 -13.80
CA SER A 680 -0.09 -22.63 -13.53
C SER A 680 -0.49 -21.75 -14.72
N ILE A 681 -1.39 -22.22 -15.58
CA ILE A 681 -1.73 -21.61 -16.87
C ILE A 681 -3.24 -21.56 -17.13
N TYR A 682 -4.04 -22.38 -16.44
CA TYR A 682 -5.48 -22.27 -16.40
C TYR A 682 -5.87 -21.63 -15.07
N ASP A 683 -6.60 -20.53 -15.15
CA ASP A 683 -6.89 -19.74 -13.97
C ASP A 683 -8.30 -19.98 -13.41
N THR A 684 -8.40 -19.72 -12.10
CA THR A 684 -9.62 -19.79 -11.32
C THR A 684 -9.78 -18.54 -10.46
N ALA A 685 -10.99 -17.97 -10.45
CA ALA A 685 -11.34 -16.80 -9.67
C ALA A 685 -12.62 -17.02 -8.87
N ILE A 686 -12.62 -16.51 -7.64
CA ILE A 686 -13.75 -16.62 -6.70
C ILE A 686 -14.16 -15.20 -6.35
N LEU A 687 -15.40 -14.85 -6.70
CA LEU A 687 -16.05 -13.63 -6.21
C LEU A 687 -16.68 -13.90 -4.84
N LEU A 688 -16.60 -12.93 -3.94
CA LEU A 688 -17.07 -13.01 -2.55
C LEU A 688 -17.90 -11.78 -2.20
N ASP A 689 -19.00 -11.97 -1.49
CA ASP A 689 -19.87 -10.86 -1.06
C ASP A 689 -20.74 -11.27 0.16
N ASP A 690 -21.34 -10.29 0.84
CA ASP A 690 -22.31 -10.46 1.93
C ASP A 690 -21.82 -11.39 3.08
N ILE A 691 -20.53 -11.31 3.43
CA ILE A 691 -19.97 -12.08 4.54
C ILE A 691 -20.50 -11.49 5.85
N SER A 692 -21.26 -12.29 6.59
CA SER A 692 -21.91 -11.85 7.82
C SER A 692 -21.91 -12.93 8.89
N VAL A 693 -21.89 -12.48 10.15
CA VAL A 693 -21.97 -13.32 11.35
C VAL A 693 -23.24 -12.93 12.11
N GLN A 694 -24.19 -13.84 12.22
CA GLN A 694 -25.53 -13.60 12.77
C GLN A 694 -25.82 -14.41 14.01
#